data_AF-A0AAD1ZKE4-F1
#
_entry.id   AF-A0AAD1ZKE4-F1
#
_cell.length_a   1.000
_cell.length_b   1.000
_cell.length_c   1.000
_cell.angle_alpha   90.00
_cell.angle_beta   90.00
_cell.angle_gamma   90.00
#
_symmetry.space_group_name_H-M   'P 1'
#
loop_
_entity.id
_entity.type
_entity.pdbx_description
1 polymer ?
#
loop_
_entity_poly.entity_id
_entity_poly.type
_entity_poly.pdbx_seq_one_letter_code
_entity_poly.pdbx_strand_id
1 'polypeptide(L)'
;MPRNDDVHFISTSLKLPLFSPHPHPQPSTPFFSSLQFSSHRKFPKIPFNFNFNHINSLFQFVKTPFLNCNVEKPNDEFNHFGSIPSNAALFCCSSLSLTDSDYGPPSKGNDDSGLMIQSKAQNVSSSRPGAEERVLISEVLVRNKDGEELERKDLENEVLNALKASRANSALTVREVQEDVHRIIASGYFFSCMPVAVDTRDGIRLVFQVEPNQEFQGLVCEGANVLPSKFIEDAFRDGYGKVVNIRRLDEVISSINSWYMERGLFGMVSDAEILSGGIIKLQVSEAEVNNINIRFLDRTGEPTIGKTRPETIIRQLTTKKGQVYSMIQGKRDVDTVLAMGIMDDVSIIPQPAGETDKVDLTMNVVERKSGGGISGGGGISSGITNGPLAGLIGSIAIYHKNLFGRNQKLNLSLERGQIDSIFRINYTDPWIEGDDKRTSRAITIQNSRTPGTHVHGNQPNNNSLTIGRITAGIEYSRPFRPKWNGTAGLIFQRAGARDDKGDPIIRDFYGSPLTASGNTHDDMLLAKLETVYTSSGDPSSSMLVFNIDQGIPILPEWLIFNRVNARTRQGWVVGPACLLFSLSGGHVVGKFPPHEAFAIGGTNSVRGYEEGAVGSGRSYVVGSGEISFRLRGPVEGAIFADYGTDLGSGPLVPGDPAGARNKPGSGYGYGVVIFCRRRPDTKAILDRPTEFKDPANIFHSFYDDCQKCTSSQASKNMYIYCMRIPMADRSNEEQMKILETDSDNPSPASGRTGPGAGASPGVKSASSALTATAARHNTTKTVATGLEIPKCAI
;
A
#
# COMPACT_ATOMS: atom_id res chain seq x y z
N MET A 1 -30.99 6.66 43.49
CA MET A 1 -31.89 5.90 42.61
C MET A 1 -31.50 4.43 42.73
N PRO A 2 -32.38 3.53 43.17
CA PRO A 2 -32.02 2.13 43.27
C PRO A 2 -31.94 1.53 41.86
N ARG A 3 -30.93 0.68 41.63
CA ARG A 3 -30.87 -0.21 40.47
C ARG A 3 -32.01 -1.23 40.63
N ASN A 4 -32.91 -1.30 39.66
CA ASN A 4 -33.81 -2.44 39.52
C ASN A 4 -32.97 -3.61 38.97
N ASP A 5 -32.70 -4.59 39.83
CA ASP A 5 -31.98 -5.81 39.50
C ASP A 5 -32.91 -6.93 38.96
N ASP A 6 -34.20 -6.63 38.70
CA ASP A 6 -35.23 -7.63 38.34
C ASP A 6 -35.47 -7.81 36.83
N VAL A 7 -34.60 -7.31 35.95
CA VAL A 7 -34.81 -7.38 34.49
C VAL A 7 -33.89 -8.42 33.85
N HIS A 8 -34.46 -9.58 33.48
CA HIS A 8 -33.80 -10.58 32.66
C HIS A 8 -34.03 -10.32 31.17
N PHE A 9 -33.04 -9.74 30.50
CA PHE A 9 -32.95 -9.74 29.03
C PHE A 9 -32.47 -11.12 28.58
N ILE A 10 -33.37 -11.96 28.08
CA ILE A 10 -33.00 -13.26 27.51
C ILE A 10 -32.74 -13.03 26.01
N SER A 11 -31.50 -12.64 25.67
CA SER A 11 -31.00 -12.86 24.32
C SER A 11 -30.61 -14.34 24.23
N THR A 12 -31.35 -15.14 23.47
CA THR A 12 -30.96 -16.52 23.14
C THR A 12 -29.79 -16.50 22.16
N SER A 13 -28.59 -16.22 22.67
CA SER A 13 -27.37 -16.64 21.98
C SER A 13 -27.24 -18.14 22.19
N LEU A 14 -27.56 -18.93 21.16
CA LEU A 14 -27.26 -20.37 21.14
C LEU A 14 -25.74 -20.56 21.28
N LYS A 15 -25.27 -20.75 22.52
CA LYS A 15 -23.97 -21.33 22.81
C LYS A 15 -24.04 -22.82 22.48
N LEU A 16 -23.47 -23.19 21.34
CA LEU A 16 -23.13 -24.59 21.06
C LEU A 16 -22.22 -25.14 22.17
N PRO A 17 -22.39 -26.40 22.57
CA PRO A 17 -21.58 -27.00 23.64
C PRO A 17 -20.12 -27.13 23.22
N LEU A 18 -19.22 -26.93 24.20
CA LEU A 18 -17.82 -27.35 24.13
C LEU A 18 -17.76 -28.85 23.81
N PHE A 19 -17.29 -29.19 22.62
CA PHE A 19 -16.86 -30.55 22.32
C PHE A 19 -15.52 -30.83 23.00
N SER A 20 -15.53 -31.79 23.93
CA SER A 20 -14.34 -32.47 24.43
C SER A 20 -13.75 -33.36 23.30
N PRO A 21 -12.42 -33.49 23.19
CA PRO A 21 -11.79 -34.28 22.13
C PRO A 21 -11.70 -35.77 22.54
N HIS A 22 -11.95 -36.69 21.60
CA HIS A 22 -11.28 -38.00 21.41
C HIS A 22 -12.06 -38.87 20.38
N PRO A 23 -11.48 -39.89 19.72
CA PRO A 23 -10.07 -40.30 19.62
C PRO A 23 -9.54 -40.37 18.16
N HIS A 24 -8.22 -40.59 18.05
CA HIS A 24 -7.44 -40.81 16.84
C HIS A 24 -8.03 -41.82 15.82
N PRO A 25 -7.67 -41.62 14.54
CA PRO A 25 -7.11 -42.69 13.73
C PRO A 25 -5.68 -42.36 13.24
N GLN A 26 -4.86 -43.41 13.19
CA GLN A 26 -3.43 -43.40 12.90
C GLN A 26 -3.08 -42.91 11.49
N PRO A 27 -1.90 -42.29 11.30
CA PRO A 27 -1.20 -42.30 10.02
C PRO A 27 -0.22 -43.47 9.94
N SER A 28 -0.24 -44.12 8.78
CA SER A 28 0.70 -45.15 8.34
C SER A 28 2.14 -44.64 8.25
N THR A 29 3.06 -45.48 8.72
CA THR A 29 4.52 -45.36 8.59
C THR A 29 4.98 -45.37 7.12
N PRO A 30 6.19 -44.87 6.83
CA PRO A 30 7.23 -45.85 6.53
C PRO A 30 8.53 -45.63 7.32
N PHE A 31 9.00 -46.77 7.86
CA PHE A 31 10.37 -47.25 7.92
C PHE A 31 11.48 -46.31 7.41
N PHE A 32 12.34 -45.84 8.32
CA PHE A 32 13.69 -46.40 8.51
C PHE A 32 14.24 -45.86 9.83
N SER A 33 14.35 -46.74 10.82
CA SER A 33 15.23 -46.54 11.98
C SER A 33 16.14 -47.75 12.06
N SER A 34 17.44 -47.48 12.10
CA SER A 34 18.43 -48.08 12.99
C SER A 34 19.81 -47.88 12.38
N LEU A 35 20.64 -47.13 13.09
CA LEU A 35 22.03 -47.47 13.36
C LEU A 35 22.47 -46.52 14.49
N GLN A 36 22.41 -47.03 15.71
CA GLN A 36 23.24 -46.51 16.79
C GLN A 36 24.69 -46.85 16.46
N PHE A 37 25.58 -45.87 16.51
CA PHE A 37 26.98 -46.12 16.78
C PHE A 37 27.52 -45.12 17.80
N SER A 38 28.36 -45.70 18.65
CA SER A 38 28.89 -45.22 19.91
C SER A 38 29.95 -44.12 19.77
N SER A 39 29.94 -43.24 20.79
CA SER A 39 31.04 -42.51 21.45
C SER A 39 32.12 -41.75 20.66
N HIS A 40 32.43 -40.59 21.25
CA HIS A 40 33.68 -39.84 21.19
C HIS A 40 34.10 -39.22 19.85
N ARG A 41 33.80 -37.93 19.71
CA ARG A 41 34.80 -36.90 19.37
C ARG A 41 34.34 -35.53 19.89
N LYS A 42 35.25 -34.84 20.58
CA LYS A 42 35.06 -33.51 21.16
C LYS A 42 34.83 -32.49 20.02
N PHE A 43 33.65 -31.89 19.96
CA PHE A 43 33.44 -30.63 19.26
C PHE A 43 33.72 -29.47 20.24
N PRO A 44 34.50 -28.44 19.86
CA PRO A 44 34.72 -27.29 20.72
C PRO A 44 33.42 -26.51 20.88
N LYS A 45 33.10 -26.17 22.14
CA LYS A 45 32.02 -25.24 22.50
C LYS A 45 32.26 -23.91 21.79
N ILE A 46 31.35 -23.54 20.90
CA ILE A 46 31.23 -22.18 20.35
C ILE A 46 30.62 -21.31 21.46
N PRO A 47 31.28 -20.24 21.95
CA PRO A 47 30.65 -19.33 22.89
C PRO A 47 29.74 -18.37 22.12
N PHE A 48 28.43 -18.62 22.17
CA PHE A 48 27.43 -17.58 21.94
C PHE A 48 27.45 -16.63 23.14
N ASN A 49 28.00 -15.43 22.94
CA ASN A 49 27.85 -14.32 23.88
C ASN A 49 27.45 -13.09 23.08
N PHE A 50 26.13 -12.87 22.95
CA PHE A 50 25.59 -11.58 22.51
C PHE A 50 25.77 -10.59 23.66
N ASN A 51 26.92 -9.90 23.68
CA ASN A 51 27.16 -8.82 24.62
C ASN A 51 26.59 -7.52 24.04
N PHE A 52 25.36 -7.18 24.43
CA PHE A 52 24.64 -5.97 24.01
C PHE A 52 25.18 -4.65 24.61
N ASN A 53 26.30 -4.68 25.34
CA ASN A 53 26.79 -3.51 26.09
C ASN A 53 27.63 -2.50 25.28
N HIS A 54 27.84 -2.69 23.98
CA HIS A 54 28.63 -1.75 23.16
C HIS A 54 27.82 -0.83 22.22
N ILE A 55 26.47 -0.87 22.27
CA ILE A 55 25.60 0.02 21.47
C ILE A 55 25.35 1.37 22.19
N ASN A 56 25.71 1.49 23.47
CA ASN A 56 25.54 2.73 24.24
C ASN A 56 26.57 3.83 23.90
N SER A 57 27.63 3.56 23.15
CA SER A 57 28.63 4.57 22.77
C SER A 57 28.31 5.32 21.47
N LEU A 58 27.25 4.93 20.74
CA LEU A 58 26.76 5.66 19.55
C LEU A 58 25.59 6.61 19.86
N PHE A 59 24.97 6.49 21.04
CA PHE A 59 23.83 7.31 21.47
C PHE A 59 24.18 8.46 22.43
N GLN A 60 25.47 8.74 22.64
CA GLN A 60 25.95 9.81 23.54
C GLN A 60 26.24 11.16 22.86
N PHE A 61 25.96 11.33 21.56
CA PHE A 61 26.28 12.58 20.83
C PHE A 61 25.11 13.59 20.71
N VAL A 62 23.97 13.39 21.39
CA VAL A 62 22.79 14.28 21.26
C VAL A 62 22.28 14.85 22.61
N LYS A 63 23.12 14.93 23.64
CA LYS A 63 22.73 15.62 24.88
C LYS A 63 23.86 16.45 25.46
N THR A 64 23.86 17.75 25.17
CA THR A 64 23.84 18.80 26.20
C THR A 64 23.44 20.17 25.62
N PRO A 65 22.84 21.07 26.43
CA PRO A 65 22.11 22.27 25.99
C PRO A 65 22.91 23.57 26.20
N PHE A 66 22.60 24.66 25.48
CA PHE A 66 22.86 26.03 25.97
C PHE A 66 21.94 27.09 25.32
N LEU A 67 21.18 27.74 26.22
CA LEU A 67 20.66 29.13 26.32
C LEU A 67 19.84 29.74 25.16
N ASN A 68 18.55 30.04 25.36
CA ASN A 68 17.94 31.23 26.01
C ASN A 68 18.02 32.53 25.19
N CYS A 69 16.85 33.01 24.73
CA CYS A 69 16.44 34.42 24.77
C CYS A 69 14.90 34.50 24.77
N ASN A 70 14.36 35.12 25.82
CA ASN A 70 12.96 35.53 26.00
C ASN A 70 12.57 36.60 24.96
N VAL A 71 11.28 36.67 24.57
CA VAL A 71 10.48 37.92 24.52
C VAL A 71 8.97 37.58 24.53
N GLU A 72 8.33 38.01 25.63
CA GLU A 72 6.99 38.60 25.84
C GLU A 72 5.72 38.15 25.09
N LYS A 73 4.69 37.88 25.90
CA LYS A 73 3.26 38.00 25.56
C LYS A 73 2.84 39.48 25.53
N PRO A 74 1.74 39.78 24.82
CA PRO A 74 0.64 40.43 25.53
C PRO A 74 -0.73 39.80 25.24
N ASN A 75 -1.58 39.82 26.27
CA ASN A 75 -3.03 39.86 26.15
C ASN A 75 -3.43 41.31 25.84
N ASP A 76 -4.45 41.53 25.01
CA ASP A 76 -5.65 42.29 25.41
C ASP A 76 -6.71 42.35 24.30
N GLU A 77 -7.92 42.54 24.78
CA GLU A 77 -9.25 42.57 24.18
C GLU A 77 -9.40 43.52 22.98
N PHE A 78 -10.32 43.20 22.05
CA PHE A 78 -11.35 44.15 21.60
C PHE A 78 -12.45 43.45 20.76
N ASN A 79 -13.70 43.73 21.14
CA ASN A 79 -14.93 43.32 20.46
C ASN A 79 -15.31 44.27 19.30
N HIS A 80 -16.13 43.71 18.40
CA HIS A 80 -17.13 44.33 17.50
C HIS A 80 -16.83 44.66 16.02
N PHE A 81 -17.86 44.34 15.22
CA PHE A 81 -18.12 44.53 13.78
C PHE A 81 -17.33 43.60 12.84
N GLY A 82 -17.91 42.86 11.89
CA GLY A 82 -19.24 42.82 11.30
C GLY A 82 -19.11 42.28 9.87
N SER A 83 -20.12 41.56 9.40
CA SER A 83 -20.38 41.17 7.99
C SER A 83 -19.47 40.14 7.29
N ILE A 84 -20.08 38.97 7.11
CA ILE A 84 -19.81 37.95 6.09
C ILE A 84 -20.30 38.47 4.72
N PRO A 85 -19.59 38.19 3.61
CA PRO A 85 -20.25 38.00 2.33
C PRO A 85 -20.15 36.54 1.87
N SER A 86 -21.32 35.94 1.78
CA SER A 86 -21.67 34.76 1.00
C SER A 86 -21.34 34.96 -0.49
N ASN A 87 -20.84 33.91 -1.15
CA ASN A 87 -21.19 33.60 -2.53
C ASN A 87 -20.75 32.16 -2.86
N ALA A 88 -21.70 31.23 -2.73
CA ALA A 88 -21.67 29.92 -3.37
C ALA A 88 -22.67 29.95 -4.52
N ALA A 89 -22.21 29.57 -5.71
CA ALA A 89 -23.01 29.53 -6.92
C ALA A 89 -23.89 28.28 -6.94
N LEU A 90 -25.19 28.52 -7.15
CA LEU A 90 -26.23 27.54 -7.46
C LEU A 90 -26.27 27.30 -8.96
N PHE A 91 -26.39 26.04 -9.38
CA PHE A 91 -27.04 25.68 -10.63
C PHE A 91 -28.05 24.56 -10.39
N CYS A 92 -29.26 24.83 -10.87
CA CYS A 92 -30.50 24.09 -10.71
C CYS A 92 -30.49 22.72 -11.40
N CYS A 93 -31.25 21.76 -10.82
CA CYS A 93 -31.85 20.66 -11.57
C CYS A 93 -33.37 20.75 -11.46
N SER A 94 -34.00 20.70 -12.61
CA SER A 94 -35.43 20.72 -12.87
C SER A 94 -36.09 19.36 -12.61
N SER A 95 -37.32 19.46 -12.11
CA SER A 95 -38.43 18.51 -12.07
C SER A 95 -38.48 17.44 -13.17
N LEU A 96 -38.81 16.20 -12.77
CA LEU A 96 -39.61 15.27 -13.58
C LEU A 96 -40.31 14.24 -12.67
N SER A 97 -41.58 14.03 -13.02
CA SER A 97 -42.62 13.18 -12.47
C SER A 97 -42.41 11.68 -12.72
N LEU A 98 -42.83 10.84 -11.76
CA LEU A 98 -43.18 9.42 -11.93
C LEU A 98 -44.35 9.15 -10.97
N THR A 99 -45.59 8.97 -11.46
CA THR A 99 -46.21 7.67 -11.83
C THR A 99 -46.14 6.65 -10.71
N ASP A 100 -47.25 6.51 -9.99
CA ASP A 100 -47.46 5.43 -9.03
C ASP A 100 -48.37 4.39 -9.69
N SER A 101 -47.95 3.14 -9.66
CA SER A 101 -48.63 1.98 -10.24
C SER A 101 -48.92 0.96 -9.15
N ASP A 102 -50.19 0.59 -9.06
CA ASP A 102 -50.83 -0.56 -8.41
C ASP A 102 -49.94 -1.61 -7.72
N TYR A 103 -50.25 -1.88 -6.44
CA TYR A 103 -50.34 -3.22 -5.87
C TYR A 103 -51.41 -3.25 -4.76
N GLY A 104 -52.40 -4.12 -4.91
CA GLY A 104 -53.52 -4.31 -3.97
C GLY A 104 -53.20 -5.19 -2.76
N PRO A 105 -54.06 -5.23 -1.73
CA PRO A 105 -53.90 -6.07 -0.55
C PRO A 105 -54.61 -7.44 -0.68
N PRO A 106 -54.24 -8.45 0.13
CA PRO A 106 -54.79 -9.79 0.03
C PRO A 106 -56.14 -9.98 0.74
N SER A 107 -56.81 -11.03 0.29
CA SER A 107 -58.14 -11.57 0.63
C SER A 107 -58.48 -11.70 2.11
N LYS A 108 -59.73 -11.34 2.47
CA LYS A 108 -60.46 -11.89 3.63
C LYS A 108 -61.69 -12.67 3.17
N GLY A 109 -61.85 -13.85 3.74
CA GLY A 109 -62.97 -14.76 3.54
C GLY A 109 -64.25 -14.27 4.21
N ASN A 110 -65.36 -14.71 3.64
CA ASN A 110 -66.73 -14.56 4.12
C ASN A 110 -66.88 -15.07 5.55
N ASP A 111 -67.63 -14.33 6.36
CA ASP A 111 -68.65 -14.88 7.26
C ASP A 111 -69.75 -13.83 7.45
N ASP A 112 -70.95 -14.21 7.01
CA ASP A 112 -72.22 -13.49 7.20
C ASP A 112 -72.79 -13.81 8.58
N SER A 113 -73.18 -12.80 9.35
CA SER A 113 -74.37 -12.82 10.22
C SER A 113 -74.61 -11.43 10.84
N GLY A 114 -75.79 -10.85 10.57
CA GLY A 114 -76.08 -9.43 10.78
C GLY A 114 -76.90 -9.06 12.02
N LEU A 115 -77.29 -7.76 12.09
CA LEU A 115 -78.54 -7.17 12.62
C LEU A 115 -78.46 -5.65 12.37
N MET A 116 -79.25 -5.08 11.45
CA MET A 116 -80.58 -4.43 11.63
C MET A 116 -80.55 -3.06 12.34
N ILE A 117 -80.74 -1.98 11.57
CA ILE A 117 -81.62 -0.86 11.94
C ILE A 117 -82.47 -0.48 10.71
N GLN A 118 -83.79 -0.64 10.84
CA GLN A 118 -84.79 -0.04 9.97
C GLN A 118 -85.06 1.39 10.43
N SER A 119 -85.09 2.35 9.50
CA SER A 119 -86.14 3.38 9.50
C SER A 119 -86.35 3.96 8.11
N LYS A 120 -87.62 4.25 7.86
CA LYS A 120 -88.32 4.55 6.62
C LYS A 120 -88.27 6.06 6.33
N ALA A 121 -87.94 6.48 5.11
CA ALA A 121 -88.29 7.80 4.59
C ALA A 121 -88.48 7.76 3.06
N GLN A 122 -89.65 8.23 2.61
CA GLN A 122 -90.02 8.41 1.21
C GLN A 122 -89.41 9.69 0.63
N ASN A 123 -89.16 9.62 -0.69
CA ASN A 123 -88.72 10.66 -1.62
C ASN A 123 -89.15 12.11 -1.35
N VAL A 124 -88.17 13.04 -1.40
CA VAL A 124 -88.32 14.41 -1.92
C VAL A 124 -87.05 14.86 -2.66
N SER A 125 -87.24 15.23 -3.94
CA SER A 125 -86.47 16.07 -4.87
C SER A 125 -84.95 16.28 -4.76
N SER A 126 -84.30 16.04 -5.91
CA SER A 126 -83.09 16.69 -6.45
C SER A 126 -82.46 17.84 -5.64
N SER A 127 -81.28 17.60 -5.09
CA SER A 127 -80.30 18.64 -4.75
C SER A 127 -78.87 18.15 -4.99
N ARG A 128 -77.96 19.10 -5.19
CA ARG A 128 -76.57 19.01 -5.70
C ARG A 128 -75.73 17.85 -5.13
N PRO A 129 -74.79 17.26 -5.90
CA PRO A 129 -73.79 16.37 -5.32
C PRO A 129 -72.79 17.21 -4.51
N GLY A 130 -72.75 17.06 -3.19
CA GLY A 130 -71.64 17.60 -2.38
C GLY A 130 -71.98 18.22 -1.03
N ALA A 131 -73.15 17.96 -0.43
CA ALA A 131 -73.39 18.34 0.96
C ALA A 131 -73.78 17.10 1.77
N GLU A 132 -72.80 16.47 2.42
CA GLU A 132 -73.07 15.47 3.44
C GLU A 132 -73.92 16.09 4.56
N GLU A 133 -74.93 15.35 5.03
CA GLU A 133 -75.77 15.77 6.14
C GLU A 133 -74.91 15.93 7.40
N ARG A 134 -74.90 17.14 7.96
CA ARG A 134 -74.13 17.47 9.16
C ARG A 134 -75.01 17.29 10.39
N VAL A 135 -74.58 16.42 11.29
CA VAL A 135 -75.30 16.10 12.53
C VAL A 135 -74.70 16.89 13.68
N LEU A 136 -75.53 17.59 14.44
CA LEU A 136 -75.08 18.38 15.60
C LEU A 136 -74.77 17.47 16.78
N ILE A 137 -73.54 17.59 17.30
CA ILE A 137 -73.07 16.81 18.45
C ILE A 137 -73.07 17.69 19.69
N SER A 138 -73.81 17.28 20.71
CA SER A 138 -73.93 18.02 21.98
C SER A 138 -72.64 17.91 22.80
N GLU A 139 -72.11 16.70 22.93
CA GLU A 139 -70.90 16.42 23.71
C GLU A 139 -70.07 15.27 23.11
N VAL A 140 -68.76 15.32 23.38
CA VAL A 140 -67.79 14.29 22.95
C VAL A 140 -67.14 13.72 24.20
N LEU A 141 -67.21 12.40 24.37
CA LEU A 141 -66.61 11.68 25.50
C LEU A 141 -65.64 10.61 24.99
N VAL A 142 -64.60 10.35 25.76
CA VAL A 142 -63.67 9.23 25.53
C VAL A 142 -63.90 8.21 26.64
N ARG A 143 -64.09 6.95 26.27
CA ARG A 143 -64.38 5.85 27.21
C ARG A 143 -63.55 4.63 26.85
N ASN A 144 -63.34 3.74 27.82
CA ASN A 144 -62.80 2.41 27.54
C ASN A 144 -63.86 1.56 26.81
N LYS A 145 -63.46 0.40 26.29
CA LYS A 145 -64.32 -0.60 25.64
C LYS A 145 -65.53 -1.01 26.50
N ASP A 146 -65.37 -1.00 27.83
CA ASP A 146 -66.43 -1.32 28.79
C ASP A 146 -67.36 -0.13 29.11
N GLY A 147 -67.12 1.05 28.54
CA GLY A 147 -67.92 2.27 28.74
C GLY A 147 -67.53 3.09 29.97
N GLU A 148 -66.49 2.69 30.71
CA GLU A 148 -65.96 3.40 31.88
C GLU A 148 -64.95 4.51 31.50
N GLU A 149 -64.59 5.38 32.45
CA GLU A 149 -63.52 6.36 32.24
C GLU A 149 -62.16 5.66 32.13
N LEU A 150 -61.27 6.21 31.32
CA LEU A 150 -59.92 5.67 31.17
C LEU A 150 -59.16 5.78 32.50
N GLU A 151 -58.53 4.68 32.94
CA GLU A 151 -57.71 4.65 34.16
C GLU A 151 -56.58 5.70 34.14
N ARG A 152 -56.08 6.01 32.94
CA ARG A 152 -54.97 6.91 32.65
C ARG A 152 -55.45 8.18 31.95
N LYS A 153 -55.46 9.30 32.68
CA LYS A 153 -55.86 10.63 32.16
C LYS A 153 -54.94 11.19 31.08
N ASP A 154 -53.69 10.75 31.04
CA ASP A 154 -52.72 11.07 29.99
C ASP A 154 -53.15 10.54 28.62
N LEU A 155 -53.71 9.33 28.56
CA LEU A 155 -54.22 8.75 27.31
C LEU A 155 -55.51 9.44 26.84
N GLU A 156 -56.39 9.81 27.78
CA GLU A 156 -57.58 10.58 27.48
C GLU A 156 -57.24 11.93 26.82
N ASN A 157 -56.25 12.64 27.37
CA ASN A 157 -55.75 13.88 26.80
C ASN A 157 -55.14 13.69 25.41
N GLU A 158 -54.47 12.57 25.15
CA GLU A 158 -53.90 12.27 23.83
C GLU A 158 -55.00 12.06 22.77
N VAL A 159 -56.10 11.39 23.14
CA VAL A 159 -57.29 11.27 22.26
C VAL A 159 -57.84 12.66 21.97
N LEU A 160 -58.07 13.48 23.00
CA LEU A 160 -58.61 14.84 22.85
C LEU A 160 -57.71 15.73 21.99
N ASN A 161 -56.38 15.58 22.08
CA ASN A 161 -55.42 16.29 21.24
C ASN A 161 -55.43 15.81 19.78
N ALA A 162 -55.72 14.53 19.54
CA ALA A 162 -55.83 13.98 18.19
C ALA A 162 -57.12 14.43 17.47
N LEU A 163 -58.17 14.80 18.22
CA LEU A 163 -59.43 15.29 17.68
C LEU A 163 -59.29 16.68 17.07
N LYS A 164 -59.59 16.78 15.77
CA LYS A 164 -59.53 18.05 15.02
C LYS A 164 -60.91 18.59 14.69
N ALA A 165 -61.81 17.72 14.22
CA ALA A 165 -63.16 18.10 13.83
C ALA A 165 -64.16 17.91 14.97
N SER A 166 -64.09 16.76 15.65
CA SER A 166 -65.04 16.34 16.68
C SER A 166 -64.90 17.12 17.98
N ARG A 167 -65.58 18.26 18.06
CA ARG A 167 -65.66 19.12 19.25
C ARG A 167 -67.10 19.23 19.74
N ALA A 168 -67.28 19.47 21.03
CA ALA A 168 -68.60 19.73 21.59
C ALA A 168 -69.27 20.92 20.89
N ASN A 169 -70.59 20.80 20.65
CA ASN A 169 -71.42 21.79 19.96
C ASN A 169 -71.03 22.06 18.50
N SER A 170 -70.47 21.07 17.80
CA SER A 170 -70.13 21.17 16.37
C SER A 170 -71.00 20.24 15.51
N ALA A 171 -71.26 20.65 14.26
CA ALA A 171 -72.02 19.87 13.30
C ALA A 171 -71.07 19.07 12.39
N LEU A 172 -71.04 17.75 12.60
CA LEU A 172 -70.06 16.85 11.98
C LEU A 172 -70.66 16.00 10.87
N THR A 173 -69.83 15.61 9.91
CA THR A 173 -70.16 14.54 8.95
C THR A 173 -69.53 13.21 9.38
N VAL A 174 -70.05 12.10 8.85
CA VAL A 174 -69.49 10.75 9.11
C VAL A 174 -68.02 10.66 8.69
N ARG A 175 -67.63 11.33 7.59
CA ARG A 175 -66.23 11.39 7.14
C ARG A 175 -65.34 12.11 8.14
N GLU A 176 -65.79 13.25 8.66
CA GLU A 176 -65.02 14.04 9.64
C GLU A 176 -64.76 13.21 10.93
N VAL A 177 -65.76 12.44 11.38
CA VAL A 177 -65.62 11.51 12.52
C VAL A 177 -64.65 10.37 12.19
N GLN A 178 -64.76 9.78 11.00
CA GLN A 178 -63.86 8.69 10.60
C GLN A 178 -62.41 9.15 10.43
N GLU A 179 -62.18 10.37 9.96
CA GLU A 179 -60.84 10.97 9.93
C GLU A 179 -60.28 11.20 11.34
N ASP A 180 -61.11 11.58 12.32
CA ASP A 180 -60.71 11.66 13.73
C ASP A 180 -60.36 10.29 14.31
N VAL A 181 -61.15 9.25 14.02
CA VAL A 181 -60.81 7.86 14.40
C VAL A 181 -59.46 7.46 13.81
N HIS A 182 -59.22 7.76 12.53
CA HIS A 182 -57.93 7.50 11.90
C HIS A 182 -56.80 8.29 12.57
N ARG A 183 -57.01 9.55 12.99
CA ARG A 183 -56.01 10.33 13.75
C ARG A 183 -55.70 9.72 15.11
N ILE A 184 -56.73 9.23 15.82
CA ILE A 184 -56.57 8.56 17.12
C ILE A 184 -55.76 7.28 16.97
N ILE A 185 -56.11 6.39 16.04
CA ILE A 185 -55.33 5.17 15.78
C ILE A 185 -53.92 5.54 15.30
N ALA A 186 -53.81 6.52 14.41
CA ALA A 186 -52.52 6.96 13.90
C ALA A 186 -51.62 7.47 15.02
N SER A 187 -52.13 8.00 16.15
CA SER A 187 -51.30 8.41 17.31
C SER A 187 -50.38 7.30 17.81
N GLY A 188 -50.76 6.03 17.56
CA GLY A 188 -49.96 4.85 17.85
C GLY A 188 -50.09 4.31 19.27
N TYR A 189 -50.92 4.93 20.12
CA TYR A 189 -51.14 4.48 21.52
C TYR A 189 -52.33 3.53 21.69
N PHE A 190 -53.21 3.44 20.70
CA PHE A 190 -54.47 2.70 20.79
C PHE A 190 -54.47 1.52 19.82
N PHE A 191 -54.87 0.35 20.32
CA PHE A 191 -55.05 -0.88 19.56
C PHE A 191 -56.34 -0.82 18.72
N SER A 192 -57.41 -0.27 19.30
CA SER A 192 -58.68 -0.07 18.61
C SER A 192 -59.40 1.20 19.07
N CYS A 193 -60.23 1.77 18.20
CA CYS A 193 -61.03 2.96 18.46
C CYS A 193 -62.36 2.84 17.70
N MET A 194 -63.48 2.80 18.43
CA MET A 194 -64.82 2.68 17.87
C MET A 194 -65.67 3.90 18.26
N PRO A 195 -66.18 4.69 17.30
CA PRO A 195 -67.10 5.78 17.59
C PRO A 195 -68.52 5.24 17.80
N VAL A 196 -69.15 5.60 18.91
CA VAL A 196 -70.53 5.22 19.25
C VAL A 196 -71.36 6.49 19.45
N ALA A 197 -72.42 6.64 18.67
CA ALA A 197 -73.39 7.72 18.86
C ALA A 197 -74.49 7.28 19.83
N VAL A 198 -74.77 8.11 20.84
CA VAL A 198 -75.80 7.87 21.85
C VAL A 198 -76.77 9.04 21.84
N ASP A 199 -78.05 8.75 21.62
CA ASP A 199 -79.11 9.76 21.69
C ASP A 199 -79.35 10.17 23.15
N THR A 200 -79.25 11.46 23.45
CA THR A 200 -79.54 12.04 24.76
C THR A 200 -80.63 13.09 24.67
N ARG A 201 -81.20 13.51 25.81
CA ARG A 201 -82.22 14.57 25.85
C ARG A 201 -81.73 15.90 25.29
N ASP A 202 -80.41 16.13 25.32
CA ASP A 202 -79.75 17.37 24.94
C ASP A 202 -79.11 17.30 23.53
N GLY A 203 -79.29 16.19 22.80
CA GLY A 203 -78.74 15.98 21.45
C GLY A 203 -78.00 14.64 21.30
N ILE A 204 -77.23 14.49 20.22
CA ILE A 204 -76.43 13.29 19.97
C ILE A 204 -75.08 13.43 20.68
N ARG A 205 -74.77 12.48 21.57
CA ARG A 205 -73.50 12.33 22.26
C ARG A 205 -72.59 11.39 21.47
N LEU A 206 -71.38 11.81 21.17
CA LEU A 206 -70.38 10.96 20.51
C LEU A 206 -69.39 10.41 21.52
N VAL A 207 -69.33 9.08 21.64
CA VAL A 207 -68.43 8.39 22.55
C VAL A 207 -67.36 7.66 21.74
N PHE A 208 -66.09 8.02 21.90
CA PHE A 208 -64.98 7.25 21.36
C PHE A 208 -64.59 6.15 22.36
N GLN A 209 -64.96 4.91 22.05
CA GLN A 209 -64.53 3.74 22.80
C GLN A 209 -63.13 3.34 22.33
N VAL A 210 -62.13 3.54 23.17
CA VAL A 210 -60.72 3.27 22.83
C VAL A 210 -60.16 2.13 23.68
N GLU A 211 -59.35 1.29 23.05
CA GLU A 211 -58.59 0.23 23.71
C GLU A 211 -57.10 0.58 23.59
N PRO A 212 -56.41 0.92 24.69
CA PRO A 212 -54.99 1.27 24.65
C PRO A 212 -54.10 0.06 24.38
N ASN A 213 -52.90 0.29 23.84
CA ASN A 213 -51.89 -0.75 23.71
C ASN A 213 -51.43 -1.25 25.08
N GLN A 214 -50.87 -2.47 25.11
CA GLN A 214 -50.29 -3.02 26.34
C GLN A 214 -49.05 -2.24 26.78
N GLU A 215 -48.75 -2.30 28.07
CA GLU A 215 -47.52 -1.71 28.62
C GLU A 215 -46.30 -2.53 28.23
N PHE A 216 -45.20 -1.87 27.88
CA PHE A 216 -43.96 -2.55 27.53
C PHE A 216 -43.27 -3.12 28.78
N GLN A 217 -43.25 -4.45 28.87
CA GLN A 217 -42.63 -5.19 29.97
C GLN A 217 -41.33 -5.89 29.57
N GLY A 218 -41.15 -6.23 28.30
CA GLY A 218 -39.97 -6.96 27.86
C GLY A 218 -39.84 -7.08 26.35
N LEU A 219 -38.65 -7.49 25.90
CA LEU A 219 -38.30 -7.65 24.50
C LEU A 219 -37.63 -9.01 24.27
N VAL A 220 -38.09 -9.71 23.25
CA VAL A 220 -37.46 -10.93 22.73
C VAL A 220 -37.03 -10.65 21.30
N CYS A 221 -35.74 -10.76 21.01
CA CYS A 221 -35.20 -10.60 19.67
C CYS A 221 -34.66 -11.95 19.18
N GLU A 222 -35.22 -12.47 18.09
CA GLU A 222 -34.82 -13.72 17.46
C GLU A 222 -34.10 -13.44 16.12
N GLY A 223 -33.12 -14.27 15.77
CA GLY A 223 -32.40 -14.19 14.47
C GLY A 223 -31.33 -13.09 14.35
N ALA A 224 -31.06 -12.35 15.43
CA ALA A 224 -30.02 -11.33 15.50
C ALA A 224 -28.67 -11.91 15.99
N ASN A 225 -27.83 -12.41 15.07
CA ASN A 225 -26.50 -12.94 15.41
C ASN A 225 -25.42 -11.84 15.43
N VAL A 226 -25.54 -10.81 14.59
CA VAL A 226 -24.55 -9.73 14.45
C VAL A 226 -24.94 -8.45 15.18
N LEU A 227 -26.24 -8.19 15.33
CA LEU A 227 -26.75 -7.00 16.03
C LEU A 227 -26.41 -7.04 17.53
N PRO A 228 -25.68 -6.04 18.06
CA PRO A 228 -25.31 -6.03 19.48
C PRO A 228 -26.54 -5.87 20.39
N SER A 229 -26.67 -6.73 21.41
CA SER A 229 -27.79 -6.65 22.36
C SER A 229 -27.92 -5.27 23.02
N LYS A 230 -26.78 -4.65 23.35
CA LYS A 230 -26.71 -3.29 23.93
C LYS A 230 -27.38 -2.24 23.06
N PHE A 231 -27.24 -2.33 21.73
CA PHE A 231 -27.85 -1.38 20.82
C PHE A 231 -29.39 -1.45 20.90
N ILE A 232 -29.92 -2.67 20.97
CA ILE A 232 -31.36 -2.91 21.14
C ILE A 232 -31.83 -2.45 22.52
N GLU A 233 -31.10 -2.80 23.58
CA GLU A 233 -31.42 -2.39 24.96
C GLU A 233 -31.46 -0.86 25.09
N ASP A 234 -30.49 -0.15 24.51
CA ASP A 234 -30.45 1.31 24.51
C ASP A 234 -31.64 1.92 23.73
N ALA A 235 -32.03 1.32 22.60
CA ALA A 235 -33.15 1.81 21.79
C ALA A 235 -34.52 1.67 22.50
N PHE A 236 -34.71 0.63 23.31
CA PHE A 236 -35.95 0.35 24.03
C PHE A 236 -35.97 0.85 25.48
N ARG A 237 -34.85 1.39 26.01
CA ARG A 237 -34.70 1.78 27.42
C ARG A 237 -35.78 2.73 27.94
N ASP A 238 -36.13 3.78 27.19
CA ASP A 238 -37.07 4.79 27.70
C ASP A 238 -38.55 4.37 27.60
N GLY A 239 -38.83 3.23 26.96
CA GLY A 239 -40.17 2.67 26.78
C GLY A 239 -40.63 1.79 27.93
N TYR A 240 -39.73 1.36 28.81
CA TYR A 240 -40.04 0.40 29.89
C TYR A 240 -41.13 0.93 30.84
N GLY A 241 -42.16 0.10 31.10
CA GLY A 241 -43.29 0.42 31.97
C GLY A 241 -44.26 1.47 31.41
N LYS A 242 -44.13 1.85 30.13
CA LYS A 242 -45.04 2.77 29.43
C LYS A 242 -45.88 2.02 28.41
N VAL A 243 -47.03 2.60 28.04
CA VAL A 243 -47.88 2.10 26.96
C VAL A 243 -47.07 2.09 25.65
N VAL A 244 -47.10 0.98 24.92
CA VAL A 244 -46.38 0.84 23.64
C VAL A 244 -46.93 1.84 22.62
N ASN A 245 -46.05 2.65 22.05
CA ASN A 245 -46.36 3.51 20.93
C ASN A 245 -45.85 2.89 19.61
N ILE A 246 -46.75 2.61 18.68
CA ILE A 246 -46.43 1.95 17.40
C ILE A 246 -45.51 2.83 16.53
N ARG A 247 -45.69 4.16 16.51
CA ARG A 247 -44.80 5.05 15.75
C ARG A 247 -43.37 5.00 16.27
N ARG A 248 -43.21 5.02 17.60
CA ARG A 248 -41.89 4.89 18.22
C ARG A 248 -41.28 3.53 17.92
N LEU A 249 -42.08 2.47 17.91
CA LEU A 249 -41.62 1.13 17.53
C LEU A 249 -41.10 1.12 16.08
N ASP A 250 -41.84 1.72 15.15
CA ASP A 250 -41.43 1.85 13.74
C ASP A 250 -40.15 2.68 13.58
N GLU A 251 -39.98 3.75 14.36
CA GLU A 251 -38.74 4.54 14.40
C GLU A 251 -37.54 3.71 14.88
N VAL A 252 -37.73 2.90 15.91
CA VAL A 252 -36.70 2.00 16.44
C VAL A 252 -36.36 0.91 15.41
N ILE A 253 -37.37 0.29 14.79
CA ILE A 253 -37.18 -0.69 13.71
C ILE A 253 -36.42 -0.06 12.53
N SER A 254 -36.78 1.16 12.14
CA SER A 254 -36.09 1.93 11.10
C SER A 254 -34.64 2.24 11.48
N SER A 255 -34.36 2.51 12.75
CA SER A 255 -33.00 2.68 13.28
C SER A 255 -32.19 1.38 13.20
N ILE A 256 -32.80 0.24 13.53
CA ILE A 256 -32.17 -1.10 13.40
C ILE A 256 -31.87 -1.40 11.92
N ASN A 257 -32.81 -1.17 11.02
CA ASN A 257 -32.62 -1.38 9.58
C ASN A 257 -31.51 -0.46 9.03
N SER A 258 -31.47 0.80 9.48
CA SER A 258 -30.42 1.75 9.12
C SER A 258 -29.04 1.29 9.62
N TRP A 259 -28.97 0.72 10.83
CA TRP A 259 -27.72 0.19 11.39
C TRP A 259 -27.09 -0.91 10.53
N TYR A 260 -27.91 -1.81 9.97
CA TYR A 260 -27.47 -2.82 9.00
C TYR A 260 -27.03 -2.19 7.68
N MET A 261 -27.83 -1.26 7.13
CA MET A 261 -27.53 -0.59 5.87
C MET A 261 -26.23 0.21 5.90
N GLU A 262 -25.97 0.98 6.97
CA GLU A 262 -24.73 1.75 7.15
C GLU A 262 -23.48 0.87 7.19
N ARG A 263 -23.62 -0.36 7.68
CA ARG A 263 -22.56 -1.38 7.71
C ARG A 263 -22.53 -2.24 6.45
N GLY A 264 -23.46 -2.02 5.52
CA GLY A 264 -23.64 -2.78 4.30
C GLY A 264 -23.87 -4.28 4.55
N LEU A 265 -24.52 -4.61 5.66
CA LEU A 265 -24.91 -5.98 6.02
C LEU A 265 -26.27 -6.29 5.40
N PHE A 266 -26.44 -7.51 4.88
CA PHE A 266 -27.73 -8.01 4.44
C PHE A 266 -28.51 -8.55 5.65
N GLY A 267 -29.17 -7.64 6.36
CA GLY A 267 -30.06 -7.98 7.46
C GLY A 267 -31.16 -6.94 7.62
N MET A 268 -32.33 -7.38 8.05
CA MET A 268 -33.46 -6.49 8.36
C MET A 268 -34.39 -7.12 9.39
N VAL A 269 -35.20 -6.29 10.02
CA VAL A 269 -36.34 -6.75 10.83
C VAL A 269 -37.41 -7.27 9.87
N SER A 270 -37.72 -8.56 9.97
CA SER A 270 -38.70 -9.26 9.12
C SER A 270 -40.10 -9.17 9.70
N ASP A 271 -40.21 -9.17 11.02
CA ASP A 271 -41.50 -9.09 11.70
C ASP A 271 -41.38 -8.51 13.12
N ALA A 272 -42.47 -7.90 13.59
CA ALA A 272 -42.58 -7.30 14.91
C ALA A 272 -43.99 -7.54 15.49
N GLU A 273 -44.07 -8.42 16.48
CA GLU A 273 -45.33 -8.79 17.13
C GLU A 273 -45.37 -8.32 18.58
N ILE A 274 -46.53 -7.85 19.05
CA ILE A 274 -46.77 -7.53 20.46
C ILE A 274 -47.54 -8.71 21.08
N LEU A 275 -46.88 -9.49 21.93
CA LEU A 275 -47.45 -10.66 22.59
C LEU A 275 -48.30 -10.26 23.81
N SER A 276 -49.20 -11.16 24.20
CA SER A 276 -50.00 -11.00 25.43
C SER A 276 -49.09 -10.94 26.66
N GLY A 277 -49.18 -9.86 27.42
CA GLY A 277 -48.31 -9.58 28.58
C GLY A 277 -47.28 -8.48 28.34
N GLY A 278 -47.40 -7.70 27.25
CA GLY A 278 -46.54 -6.54 27.03
C GLY A 278 -45.12 -6.87 26.55
N ILE A 279 -44.91 -8.08 26.01
CA ILE A 279 -43.63 -8.53 25.47
C ILE A 279 -43.63 -8.27 23.96
N ILE A 280 -42.66 -7.49 23.47
CA ILE A 280 -42.46 -7.30 22.03
C ILE A 280 -41.54 -8.41 21.53
N LYS A 281 -41.97 -9.12 20.49
CA LYS A 281 -41.17 -10.12 19.77
C LYS A 281 -40.70 -9.50 18.45
N LEU A 282 -39.39 -9.28 18.31
CA LEU A 282 -38.76 -8.85 17.07
C LEU A 282 -38.10 -10.05 16.39
N GLN A 283 -38.47 -10.30 15.13
CA GLN A 283 -37.82 -11.28 14.29
C GLN A 283 -36.91 -10.58 13.29
N VAL A 284 -35.62 -10.92 13.33
CA VAL A 284 -34.61 -10.36 12.45
C VAL A 284 -34.13 -11.46 11.50
N SER A 285 -34.12 -11.15 10.20
CA SER A 285 -33.49 -12.01 9.20
C SER A 285 -32.12 -11.45 8.84
N GLU A 286 -31.07 -12.16 9.23
CA GLU A 286 -29.69 -11.90 8.79
C GLU A 286 -29.29 -12.95 7.74
N ALA A 287 -28.93 -12.52 6.54
CA ALA A 287 -28.57 -13.44 5.47
C ALA A 287 -27.18 -14.05 5.70
N GLU A 288 -27.14 -15.33 6.03
CA GLU A 288 -25.90 -16.07 6.24
C GLU A 288 -25.37 -16.71 4.95
N VAL A 289 -24.05 -16.67 4.75
CA VAL A 289 -23.39 -17.28 3.60
C VAL A 289 -23.36 -18.80 3.77
N ASN A 290 -24.10 -19.54 2.96
CA ASN A 290 -24.11 -21.00 3.00
C ASN A 290 -22.91 -21.58 2.21
N ASN A 291 -22.86 -21.34 0.90
CA ASN A 291 -21.74 -21.74 0.06
C ASN A 291 -21.18 -20.59 -0.79
N ILE A 292 -19.90 -20.71 -1.14
CA ILE A 292 -19.22 -19.84 -2.09
C ILE A 292 -18.80 -20.70 -3.28
N ASN A 293 -19.42 -20.46 -4.44
CA ASN A 293 -19.20 -21.19 -5.67
C ASN A 293 -18.46 -20.29 -6.66
N ILE A 294 -17.40 -20.79 -7.30
CA ILE A 294 -16.65 -20.05 -8.32
C ILE A 294 -17.07 -20.58 -9.69
N ARG A 295 -17.51 -19.68 -10.57
CA ARG A 295 -17.82 -19.97 -11.97
C ARG A 295 -16.86 -19.21 -12.86
N PHE A 296 -16.15 -19.92 -13.72
CA PHE A 296 -15.28 -19.33 -14.72
C PHE A 296 -16.10 -18.99 -15.96
N LEU A 297 -15.97 -17.76 -16.45
CA LEU A 297 -16.65 -17.27 -17.65
C LEU A 297 -15.61 -16.86 -18.71
N ASP A 298 -15.94 -17.02 -19.99
CA ASP A 298 -15.21 -16.33 -21.07
C ASP A 298 -15.64 -14.86 -21.15
N ARG A 299 -14.94 -14.07 -21.97
CA ARG A 299 -15.27 -12.67 -22.26
C ARG A 299 -16.66 -12.47 -22.87
N THR A 300 -17.26 -13.52 -23.41
CA THR A 300 -18.64 -13.52 -23.92
C THR A 300 -19.69 -13.76 -22.83
N GLY A 301 -19.28 -14.11 -21.61
CA GLY A 301 -20.16 -14.43 -20.49
C GLY A 301 -20.54 -15.91 -20.38
N GLU A 302 -20.05 -16.77 -21.27
CA GLU A 302 -20.34 -18.20 -21.25
C GLU A 302 -19.49 -18.98 -20.23
N PRO A 303 -20.04 -19.97 -19.52
CA PRO A 303 -19.28 -20.82 -18.60
C PRO A 303 -18.16 -21.58 -19.30
N THR A 304 -16.95 -21.53 -18.73
CA THR A 304 -15.77 -22.23 -19.24
C THR A 304 -15.00 -22.95 -18.13
N ILE A 305 -14.01 -23.76 -18.51
CA ILE A 305 -13.10 -24.40 -17.54
C ILE A 305 -11.93 -23.45 -17.29
N GLY A 306 -11.82 -22.94 -16.05
CA GLY A 306 -10.71 -22.10 -15.61
C GLY A 306 -9.39 -22.85 -15.47
N LYS A 307 -8.27 -22.16 -15.69
CA LYS A 307 -6.92 -22.70 -15.47
C LYS A 307 -6.49 -22.58 -14.01
N THR A 308 -7.08 -21.63 -13.27
CA THR A 308 -6.81 -21.40 -11.85
C THR A 308 -7.60 -22.37 -11.01
N ARG A 309 -6.95 -22.93 -10.00
CA ARG A 309 -7.63 -23.78 -9.03
C ARG A 309 -8.57 -22.95 -8.16
N PRO A 310 -9.85 -23.34 -7.97
CA PRO A 310 -10.80 -22.59 -7.16
C PRO A 310 -10.28 -22.29 -5.74
N GLU A 311 -9.54 -23.23 -5.13
CA GLU A 311 -8.99 -23.08 -3.79
C GLU A 311 -8.00 -21.91 -3.70
N THR A 312 -7.32 -21.60 -4.81
CA THR A 312 -6.39 -20.46 -4.90
C THR A 312 -7.11 -19.12 -4.76
N ILE A 313 -8.37 -19.05 -5.19
CA ILE A 313 -9.22 -17.86 -5.13
C ILE A 313 -9.95 -17.83 -3.78
N ILE A 314 -10.55 -18.96 -3.35
CA ILE A 314 -11.29 -19.05 -2.08
C ILE A 314 -10.43 -18.62 -0.89
N ARG A 315 -9.16 -19.01 -0.86
CA ARG A 315 -8.24 -18.59 0.22
C ARG A 315 -7.99 -17.08 0.29
N GLN A 316 -8.23 -16.33 -0.79
CA GLN A 316 -8.07 -14.87 -0.80
C GLN A 316 -9.29 -14.15 -0.22
N LEU A 317 -10.44 -14.82 -0.19
CA LEU A 317 -11.68 -14.24 0.27
C LEU A 317 -11.63 -14.02 1.77
N THR A 318 -12.06 -12.83 2.19
CA THR A 318 -12.29 -12.54 3.60
C THR A 318 -13.64 -13.07 4.05
N THR A 319 -14.62 -13.13 3.14
CA THR A 319 -15.94 -13.72 3.40
C THR A 319 -15.83 -15.22 3.61
N LYS A 320 -16.39 -15.71 4.71
CA LYS A 320 -16.38 -17.14 5.07
C LYS A 320 -17.79 -17.72 5.09
N LYS A 321 -17.88 -19.03 4.90
CA LYS A 321 -19.13 -19.78 5.10
C LYS A 321 -19.59 -19.65 6.55
N GLY A 322 -20.89 -19.49 6.76
CA GLY A 322 -21.55 -19.26 8.05
C GLY A 322 -21.47 -17.83 8.58
N GLN A 323 -20.87 -16.89 7.83
CA GLN A 323 -20.84 -15.47 8.21
C GLN A 323 -22.02 -14.74 7.57
N VAL A 324 -22.60 -13.74 8.27
CA VAL A 324 -23.57 -12.82 7.67
C VAL A 324 -22.94 -12.06 6.50
N TYR A 325 -23.66 -12.03 5.38
CA TYR A 325 -23.19 -11.43 4.15
C TYR A 325 -23.10 -9.89 4.25
N SER A 326 -21.95 -9.36 3.87
CA SER A 326 -21.71 -7.91 3.76
C SER A 326 -21.32 -7.52 2.34
N MET A 327 -22.03 -6.55 1.76
CA MET A 327 -21.70 -5.99 0.44
C MET A 327 -20.36 -5.28 0.43
N ILE A 328 -20.01 -4.61 1.53
CA ILE A 328 -18.71 -3.92 1.66
C ILE A 328 -17.57 -4.95 1.65
N GLN A 329 -17.78 -6.07 2.34
CA GLN A 329 -16.81 -7.16 2.36
C GLN A 329 -16.72 -7.87 1.01
N GLY A 330 -17.85 -8.16 0.37
CA GLY A 330 -17.90 -8.71 -0.98
C GLY A 330 -17.14 -7.84 -2.00
N LYS A 331 -17.30 -6.51 -1.92
CA LYS A 331 -16.53 -5.57 -2.75
C LYS A 331 -15.02 -5.66 -2.49
N ARG A 332 -14.58 -5.73 -1.23
CA ARG A 332 -13.16 -5.91 -0.90
C ARG A 332 -12.62 -7.25 -1.39
N ASP A 333 -13.44 -8.29 -1.37
CA ASP A 333 -13.08 -9.62 -1.89
C ASP A 333 -12.89 -9.57 -3.41
N VAL A 334 -13.81 -8.91 -4.14
CA VAL A 334 -13.66 -8.62 -5.58
C VAL A 334 -12.36 -7.87 -5.85
N ASP A 335 -12.09 -6.79 -5.12
CA ASP A 335 -10.86 -6.00 -5.26
C ASP A 335 -9.60 -6.84 -4.98
N THR A 336 -9.66 -7.74 -3.99
CA THR A 336 -8.55 -8.63 -3.61
C THR A 336 -8.27 -9.65 -4.72
N VAL A 337 -9.31 -10.25 -5.30
CA VAL A 337 -9.17 -11.22 -6.40
C VAL A 337 -8.65 -10.51 -7.66
N LEU A 338 -9.12 -9.30 -7.96
CA LEU A 338 -8.57 -8.48 -9.05
C LEU A 338 -7.10 -8.09 -8.80
N ALA A 339 -6.73 -7.76 -7.56
CA ALA A 339 -5.36 -7.43 -7.17
C ALA A 339 -4.37 -8.61 -7.33
N MET A 340 -4.85 -9.86 -7.39
CA MET A 340 -4.00 -11.00 -7.77
C MET A 340 -3.41 -10.84 -9.18
N GLY A 341 -4.06 -10.05 -10.05
CA GLY A 341 -3.60 -9.74 -11.40
C GLY A 341 -3.73 -10.89 -12.40
N ILE A 342 -4.45 -11.95 -12.04
CA ILE A 342 -4.75 -13.13 -12.89
C ILE A 342 -6.15 -13.08 -13.51
N MET A 343 -7.04 -12.26 -12.96
CA MET A 343 -8.41 -12.06 -13.46
C MET A 343 -8.51 -10.75 -14.23
N ASP A 344 -9.33 -10.74 -15.28
CA ASP A 344 -9.72 -9.53 -16.03
C ASP A 344 -10.98 -8.90 -15.42
N ASP A 345 -11.95 -9.73 -15.03
CA ASP A 345 -13.21 -9.29 -14.42
C ASP A 345 -13.67 -10.27 -13.33
N VAL A 346 -14.31 -9.75 -12.29
CA VAL A 346 -14.79 -10.51 -11.12
C VAL A 346 -16.09 -9.88 -10.63
N SER A 347 -17.15 -10.69 -10.51
CA SER A 347 -18.42 -10.29 -9.91
C SER A 347 -18.93 -11.35 -8.93
N ILE A 348 -19.60 -10.92 -7.87
CA ILE A 348 -20.24 -11.80 -6.89
C ILE A 348 -21.75 -11.60 -6.99
N ILE A 349 -22.47 -12.69 -7.25
CA ILE A 349 -23.93 -12.71 -7.34
C ILE A 349 -24.47 -13.55 -6.18
N PRO A 350 -25.16 -12.94 -5.20
CA PRO A 350 -25.88 -13.67 -4.16
C PRO A 350 -27.11 -14.37 -4.76
N GLN A 351 -27.28 -15.66 -4.47
CA GLN A 351 -28.43 -16.47 -4.86
C GLN A 351 -29.14 -16.99 -3.60
N PRO A 352 -30.47 -16.90 -3.48
CA PRO A 352 -31.18 -17.48 -2.34
C PRO A 352 -30.93 -18.98 -2.26
N ALA A 353 -30.50 -19.48 -1.09
CA ALA A 353 -30.50 -20.91 -0.84
C ALA A 353 -31.94 -21.34 -0.55
N GLY A 354 -32.29 -22.61 -0.79
CA GLY A 354 -33.65 -23.12 -0.52
C GLY A 354 -34.08 -23.09 0.95
N GLU A 355 -33.15 -22.77 1.86
CA GLU A 355 -33.41 -22.52 3.29
C GLU A 355 -33.62 -21.02 3.54
N THR A 356 -34.59 -20.69 4.39
CA THR A 356 -34.84 -19.31 4.85
C THR A 356 -33.58 -18.74 5.53
N ASP A 357 -33.26 -17.48 5.24
CA ASP A 357 -32.11 -16.73 5.80
C ASP A 357 -30.70 -17.19 5.35
N LYS A 358 -30.60 -18.03 4.31
CA LYS A 358 -29.31 -18.43 3.71
C LYS A 358 -29.14 -18.01 2.27
N VAL A 359 -27.90 -17.63 1.92
CA VAL A 359 -27.52 -17.16 0.59
C VAL A 359 -26.28 -17.91 0.09
N ASP A 360 -26.36 -18.44 -1.12
CA ASP A 360 -25.23 -18.99 -1.85
C ASP A 360 -24.59 -17.89 -2.70
N LEU A 361 -23.30 -17.62 -2.48
CA LEU A 361 -22.55 -16.64 -3.24
C LEU A 361 -21.94 -17.31 -4.48
N THR A 362 -22.36 -16.88 -5.66
CA THR A 362 -21.74 -17.28 -6.93
C THR A 362 -20.77 -16.20 -7.39
N MET A 363 -19.46 -16.48 -7.35
CA MET A 363 -18.43 -15.62 -7.88
C MET A 363 -18.14 -15.97 -9.34
N ASN A 364 -18.52 -15.07 -10.24
CA ASN A 364 -18.19 -15.15 -11.65
C ASN A 364 -16.81 -14.50 -11.89
N VAL A 365 -15.89 -15.26 -12.47
CA VAL A 365 -14.53 -14.78 -12.75
C VAL A 365 -14.19 -14.96 -14.23
N VAL A 366 -13.59 -13.94 -14.83
CA VAL A 366 -13.04 -13.99 -16.19
C VAL A 366 -11.52 -14.02 -16.09
N GLU A 367 -10.91 -15.14 -16.47
CA GLU A 367 -9.46 -15.29 -16.43
C GLU A 367 -8.76 -14.53 -17.55
N ARG A 368 -7.55 -14.05 -17.24
CA ARG A 368 -6.66 -13.48 -18.26
C ARG A 368 -6.22 -14.54 -19.26
N LYS A 369 -6.37 -14.22 -20.55
CA LYS A 369 -5.97 -15.11 -21.66
C LYS A 369 -4.47 -15.46 -21.65
N SER A 370 -3.62 -14.55 -21.18
CA SER A 370 -2.16 -14.70 -21.13
C SER A 370 -1.68 -14.64 -19.68
N GLY A 371 -1.31 -15.81 -19.13
CA GLY A 371 -0.60 -15.92 -17.86
C GLY A 371 0.89 -15.64 -18.02
N GLY A 372 1.47 -15.97 -19.18
CA GLY A 372 2.88 -15.74 -19.48
C GLY A 372 3.12 -14.75 -20.61
N GLY A 373 4.23 -14.02 -20.52
CA GLY A 373 4.62 -13.00 -21.48
C GLY A 373 6.13 -12.85 -21.58
N ILE A 374 6.55 -12.18 -22.65
CA ILE A 374 7.94 -11.79 -22.89
C ILE A 374 8.00 -10.27 -22.74
N SER A 375 8.97 -9.79 -21.97
CA SER A 375 9.31 -8.37 -21.88
C SER A 375 10.75 -8.19 -22.34
N GLY A 376 10.96 -7.23 -23.23
CA GLY A 376 12.30 -6.79 -23.63
C GLY A 376 12.45 -5.30 -23.35
N GLY A 377 13.64 -4.90 -22.90
CA GLY A 377 13.98 -3.51 -22.63
C GLY A 377 15.44 -3.26 -22.93
N GLY A 378 15.76 -2.03 -23.35
CA GLY A 378 17.13 -1.56 -23.51
C GLY A 378 17.31 -0.23 -22.81
N GLY A 379 18.52 0.03 -22.32
CA GLY A 379 18.88 1.29 -21.69
C GLY A 379 20.33 1.65 -21.97
N ILE A 380 20.67 2.92 -21.77
CA ILE A 380 22.04 3.42 -21.77
C ILE A 380 22.40 3.84 -20.35
N SER A 381 23.57 3.40 -19.89
CA SER A 381 24.11 3.68 -18.56
C SER A 381 25.47 4.36 -18.69
N SER A 382 25.50 5.67 -18.46
CA SER A 382 26.77 6.39 -18.40
C SER A 382 27.44 6.11 -17.07
N GLY A 383 28.66 5.57 -17.08
CA GLY A 383 29.44 5.49 -15.83
C GLY A 383 30.55 4.45 -15.74
N ILE A 384 30.73 3.53 -16.69
CA ILE A 384 31.69 2.41 -16.50
C ILE A 384 32.60 2.15 -17.72
N THR A 385 32.19 2.46 -18.96
CA THR A 385 32.99 2.14 -20.15
C THR A 385 33.36 3.35 -20.99
N ASN A 386 34.54 3.30 -21.63
CA ASN A 386 34.98 4.25 -22.63
C ASN A 386 34.71 3.67 -24.03
N GLY A 387 33.91 4.35 -24.86
CA GLY A 387 33.64 3.94 -26.26
C GLY A 387 32.29 4.40 -26.82
N PRO A 388 32.07 4.33 -28.15
CA PRO A 388 30.87 4.85 -28.83
C PRO A 388 29.57 4.08 -28.52
N LEU A 389 29.66 2.91 -27.88
CA LEU A 389 28.51 2.12 -27.41
C LEU A 389 28.48 1.99 -25.87
N ALA A 390 29.31 2.77 -25.18
CA ALA A 390 29.50 2.67 -23.74
C ALA A 390 28.17 2.76 -22.99
N GLY A 391 27.91 1.78 -22.13
CA GLY A 391 26.71 1.78 -21.27
C GLY A 391 25.45 1.14 -21.85
N LEU A 392 25.44 0.62 -23.07
CA LEU A 392 24.26 -0.09 -23.58
C LEU A 392 24.00 -1.36 -22.78
N ILE A 393 22.80 -1.48 -22.23
CA ILE A 393 22.30 -2.65 -21.50
C ILE A 393 21.02 -3.13 -22.19
N GLY A 394 21.01 -4.40 -22.59
CA GLY A 394 19.83 -5.10 -23.08
C GLY A 394 19.29 -6.06 -22.02
N SER A 395 17.97 -6.16 -21.91
CA SER A 395 17.29 -7.08 -21.00
C SER A 395 16.15 -7.80 -21.73
N ILE A 396 16.07 -9.10 -21.52
CA ILE A 396 14.97 -9.95 -21.96
C ILE A 396 14.50 -10.73 -20.75
N ALA A 397 13.22 -10.66 -20.43
CA ALA A 397 12.62 -11.46 -19.38
C ALA A 397 11.39 -12.20 -19.90
N ILE A 398 11.31 -13.47 -19.55
CA ILE A 398 10.17 -14.34 -19.81
C ILE A 398 9.56 -14.64 -18.46
N TYR A 399 8.27 -14.36 -18.31
CA TYR A 399 7.57 -14.59 -17.05
C TYR A 399 6.30 -15.38 -17.28
N HIS A 400 5.89 -16.12 -16.26
CA HIS A 400 4.60 -16.78 -16.18
C HIS A 400 3.96 -16.48 -14.83
N LYS A 401 2.82 -15.80 -14.86
CA LYS A 401 1.92 -15.55 -13.72
C LYS A 401 0.91 -16.69 -13.68
N ASN A 402 0.66 -17.25 -12.49
CA ASN A 402 -0.25 -18.39 -12.28
C ASN A 402 0.27 -19.77 -12.74
N LEU A 403 1.52 -20.10 -12.41
CA LEU A 403 2.06 -21.45 -12.63
C LEU A 403 1.20 -22.49 -11.86
N PHE A 404 0.86 -23.60 -12.54
CA PHE A 404 0.02 -24.69 -12.03
C PHE A 404 -1.38 -24.29 -11.50
N GLY A 405 -1.87 -23.09 -11.83
CA GLY A 405 -3.15 -22.58 -11.33
C GLY A 405 -3.13 -22.17 -9.85
N ARG A 406 -1.95 -21.90 -9.27
CA ARG A 406 -1.76 -21.59 -7.83
C ARG A 406 -1.35 -20.14 -7.54
N ASN A 407 -1.49 -19.23 -8.50
CA ASN A 407 -0.99 -17.84 -8.45
C ASN A 407 0.54 -17.74 -8.21
N GLN A 408 1.29 -18.79 -8.55
CA GLN A 408 2.74 -18.81 -8.44
C GLN A 408 3.36 -18.11 -9.66
N LYS A 409 4.49 -17.43 -9.47
CA LYS A 409 5.17 -16.65 -10.50
C LYS A 409 6.53 -17.26 -10.80
N LEU A 410 6.83 -17.46 -12.08
CA LEU A 410 8.16 -17.83 -12.55
C LEU A 410 8.67 -16.69 -13.43
N ASN A 411 9.89 -16.22 -13.20
CA ASN A 411 10.53 -15.18 -13.97
C ASN A 411 11.95 -15.60 -14.34
N LEU A 412 12.22 -15.67 -15.64
CA LEU A 412 13.53 -15.90 -16.23
C LEU A 412 13.99 -14.60 -16.86
N SER A 413 15.04 -13.98 -16.35
CA SER A 413 15.56 -12.73 -16.89
C SER A 413 17.03 -12.86 -17.27
N LEU A 414 17.34 -12.42 -18.48
CA LEU A 414 18.69 -12.25 -18.99
C LEU A 414 18.92 -10.75 -19.22
N GLU A 415 19.93 -10.21 -18.56
CA GLU A 415 20.44 -8.87 -18.75
C GLU A 415 21.87 -8.95 -19.23
N ARG A 416 22.21 -8.18 -20.26
CA ARG A 416 23.54 -8.16 -20.86
C ARG A 416 23.88 -6.75 -21.30
N GLY A 417 24.90 -6.19 -20.67
CA GLY A 417 25.59 -4.98 -21.10
C GLY A 417 26.97 -5.29 -21.67
N GLN A 418 27.80 -4.26 -21.78
CA GLN A 418 29.18 -4.41 -22.27
C GLN A 418 30.10 -5.15 -21.28
N ILE A 419 29.99 -4.83 -19.99
CA ILE A 419 30.74 -5.48 -18.91
C ILE A 419 29.82 -6.40 -18.09
N ASP A 420 28.59 -5.94 -17.86
CA ASP A 420 27.68 -6.62 -16.95
C ASP A 420 26.86 -7.70 -17.65
N SER A 421 26.67 -8.82 -16.96
CA SER A 421 25.76 -9.86 -17.44
C SER A 421 25.10 -10.52 -16.25
N ILE A 422 23.77 -10.58 -16.26
CA ILE A 422 22.98 -11.15 -15.17
C ILE A 422 21.97 -12.13 -15.78
N PHE A 423 22.09 -13.40 -15.42
CA PHE A 423 21.07 -14.40 -15.65
C PHE A 423 20.41 -14.74 -14.32
N ARG A 424 19.08 -14.65 -14.26
CA ARG A 424 18.32 -14.86 -13.02
C ARG A 424 17.06 -15.68 -13.28
N ILE A 425 16.87 -16.69 -12.45
CA ILE A 425 15.65 -17.47 -12.32
C ILE A 425 15.06 -17.12 -10.96
N ASN A 426 13.83 -16.62 -10.96
CA ASN A 426 13.10 -16.31 -9.74
C ASN A 426 11.74 -17.02 -9.76
N TYR A 427 11.52 -17.86 -8.76
CA TYR A 427 10.24 -18.48 -8.49
C TYR A 427 9.63 -17.88 -7.22
N THR A 428 8.40 -17.41 -7.30
CA THR A 428 7.71 -16.74 -6.18
C THR A 428 6.37 -17.39 -5.93
N ASP A 429 6.18 -17.86 -4.70
CA ASP A 429 4.90 -18.29 -4.16
C ASP A 429 4.37 -17.18 -3.23
N PRO A 430 3.40 -16.37 -3.68
CA PRO A 430 2.99 -15.16 -2.96
C PRO A 430 2.28 -15.47 -1.63
N TRP A 431 1.70 -16.66 -1.49
CA TRP A 431 1.07 -17.08 -0.25
C TRP A 431 1.17 -18.60 -0.14
N ILE A 432 2.02 -19.08 0.76
CA ILE A 432 2.27 -20.50 0.98
C ILE A 432 1.04 -21.12 1.64
N GLU A 433 0.42 -22.08 0.95
CA GLU A 433 -0.60 -23.00 1.50
C GLU A 433 -1.77 -22.38 2.27
N GLY A 434 -2.01 -21.07 2.13
CA GLY A 434 -3.10 -20.40 2.85
C GLY A 434 -2.76 -20.04 4.30
N ASP A 435 -1.48 -19.98 4.69
CA ASP A 435 -1.01 -19.52 6.01
C ASP A 435 -1.65 -18.19 6.45
N ASP A 436 -2.28 -18.13 7.63
CA ASP A 436 -2.99 -16.95 8.13
C ASP A 436 -2.13 -15.66 8.13
N LYS A 437 -0.81 -15.80 8.23
CA LYS A 437 0.14 -14.68 8.27
C LYS A 437 0.56 -14.19 6.89
N ARG A 438 -0.02 -14.72 5.80
CA ARG A 438 0.31 -14.39 4.40
C ARG A 438 1.81 -14.49 4.11
N THR A 439 2.44 -15.55 4.60
CA THR A 439 3.85 -15.81 4.32
C THR A 439 4.04 -16.11 2.83
N SER A 440 4.94 -15.38 2.20
CA SER A 440 5.41 -15.59 0.82
C SER A 440 6.77 -16.26 0.81
N ARG A 441 7.07 -16.99 -0.26
CA ARG A 441 8.35 -17.67 -0.49
C ARG A 441 8.91 -17.27 -1.84
N ALA A 442 10.19 -16.92 -1.87
CA ALA A 442 10.94 -16.68 -3.10
C ALA A 442 12.14 -17.63 -3.16
N ILE A 443 12.35 -18.24 -4.33
CA ILE A 443 13.54 -19.05 -4.63
C ILE A 443 14.23 -18.37 -5.79
N THR A 444 15.47 -17.93 -5.57
CA THR A 444 16.27 -17.23 -6.57
C THR A 444 17.53 -18.01 -6.89
N ILE A 445 17.81 -18.17 -8.18
CA ILE A 445 19.10 -18.62 -8.70
C ILE A 445 19.60 -17.52 -9.64
N GLN A 446 20.82 -17.04 -9.41
CA GLN A 446 21.43 -15.95 -10.17
C GLN A 446 22.86 -16.30 -10.52
N ASN A 447 23.23 -16.06 -11.77
CA ASN A 447 24.61 -15.97 -12.21
C ASN A 447 24.84 -14.55 -12.72
N SER A 448 25.77 -13.81 -12.11
CA SER A 448 26.04 -12.44 -12.48
C SER A 448 27.53 -12.15 -12.61
N ARG A 449 27.89 -11.35 -13.60
CA ARG A 449 29.18 -10.71 -13.77
C ARG A 449 28.95 -9.20 -13.65
N THR A 450 29.66 -8.56 -12.72
CA THR A 450 29.59 -7.10 -12.48
C THR A 450 30.99 -6.51 -12.52
N PRO A 451 31.17 -5.19 -12.64
CA PRO A 451 32.48 -4.57 -12.66
C PRO A 451 33.05 -4.59 -11.24
N GLY A 452 34.35 -4.84 -11.10
CA GLY A 452 35.05 -4.73 -9.82
C GLY A 452 35.54 -3.31 -9.50
N THR A 453 35.33 -2.38 -10.43
CA THR A 453 35.82 -0.99 -10.37
C THR A 453 35.21 -0.19 -9.20
N HIS A 454 34.02 -0.55 -8.73
CA HIS A 454 33.38 0.10 -7.56
C HIS A 454 34.29 0.05 -6.31
N VAL A 455 35.01 -1.04 -6.08
CA VAL A 455 35.94 -1.14 -4.94
C VAL A 455 37.38 -0.94 -5.42
N HIS A 456 37.76 -1.63 -6.49
CA HIS A 456 39.14 -1.72 -6.95
C HIS A 456 39.48 -0.71 -8.06
N GLY A 457 38.65 0.31 -8.30
CA GLY A 457 38.91 1.38 -9.27
C GLY A 457 39.19 0.89 -10.70
N ASN A 458 39.53 1.82 -11.57
CA ASN A 458 40.03 1.48 -12.90
C ASN A 458 41.51 1.08 -12.85
N GLN A 459 41.89 0.03 -13.57
CA GLN A 459 43.28 -0.41 -13.66
C GLN A 459 44.04 0.37 -14.75
N PRO A 460 45.32 0.74 -14.53
CA PRO A 460 46.09 1.57 -15.47
C PRO A 460 46.38 0.88 -16.81
N ASN A 461 46.40 -0.46 -16.87
CA ASN A 461 46.66 -1.22 -18.10
C ASN A 461 45.41 -1.49 -18.96
N ASN A 462 44.29 -0.81 -18.69
CA ASN A 462 43.02 -0.98 -19.42
C ASN A 462 42.44 -2.41 -19.38
N ASN A 463 42.88 -3.25 -18.43
CA ASN A 463 42.34 -4.58 -18.19
C ASN A 463 41.12 -4.44 -17.28
N SER A 464 39.93 -4.85 -17.75
CA SER A 464 38.72 -4.71 -16.95
C SER A 464 38.63 -5.85 -15.92
N LEU A 465 38.48 -5.46 -14.66
CA LEU A 465 38.28 -6.37 -13.55
C LEU A 465 36.79 -6.63 -13.41
N THR A 466 36.39 -7.90 -13.44
CA THR A 466 35.00 -8.30 -13.26
C THR A 466 34.85 -9.25 -12.07
N ILE A 467 33.71 -9.18 -11.38
CA ILE A 467 33.38 -10.07 -10.27
C ILE A 467 32.26 -11.00 -10.73
N GLY A 468 32.57 -12.29 -10.85
CA GLY A 468 31.60 -13.34 -11.13
C GLY A 468 30.98 -13.84 -9.82
N ARG A 469 29.64 -13.92 -9.77
CA ARG A 469 28.87 -14.42 -8.64
C ARG A 469 27.85 -15.45 -9.09
N ILE A 470 27.81 -16.57 -8.38
CA ILE A 470 26.73 -17.56 -8.45
C ILE A 470 26.02 -17.53 -7.11
N THR A 471 24.73 -17.23 -7.13
CA THR A 471 23.90 -17.08 -5.94
C THR A 471 22.69 -17.99 -6.07
N ALA A 472 22.39 -18.74 -5.01
CA ALA A 472 21.18 -19.57 -4.93
C ALA A 472 20.62 -19.45 -3.52
N GLY A 473 19.34 -19.11 -3.38
CA GLY A 473 18.76 -18.89 -2.06
C GLY A 473 17.25 -19.01 -2.01
N ILE A 474 16.76 -19.19 -0.79
CA ILE A 474 15.35 -19.19 -0.44
C ILE A 474 15.09 -18.10 0.59
N GLU A 475 14.06 -17.31 0.36
CA GLU A 475 13.63 -16.21 1.22
C GLU A 475 12.14 -16.38 1.56
N TYR A 476 11.79 -16.13 2.81
CA TYR A 476 10.43 -16.09 3.32
C TYR A 476 10.11 -14.68 3.78
N SER A 477 9.02 -14.10 3.28
CA SER A 477 8.60 -12.72 3.62
C SER A 477 7.19 -12.70 4.16
N ARG A 478 6.96 -11.99 5.27
CA ARG A 478 5.63 -11.81 5.87
C ARG A 478 5.40 -10.39 6.41
N PRO A 479 4.18 -9.84 6.27
CA PRO A 479 3.76 -8.66 7.02
C PRO A 479 3.49 -9.07 8.46
N PHE A 480 4.28 -8.55 9.43
CA PHE A 480 4.11 -8.91 10.84
C PHE A 480 3.44 -7.81 11.67
N ARG A 481 3.40 -6.58 11.16
CA ARG A 481 2.64 -5.44 11.70
C ARG A 481 2.16 -4.55 10.53
N PRO A 482 1.12 -3.71 10.72
CA PRO A 482 0.73 -2.74 9.70
C PRO A 482 1.94 -1.91 9.26
N LYS A 483 2.12 -1.74 7.93
CA LYS A 483 3.26 -1.04 7.30
C LYS A 483 4.64 -1.71 7.43
N TRP A 484 4.77 -2.79 8.20
CA TRP A 484 6.02 -3.51 8.42
C TRP A 484 6.01 -4.87 7.73
N ASN A 485 7.00 -5.09 6.87
CA ASN A 485 7.27 -6.37 6.24
C ASN A 485 8.63 -6.90 6.69
N GLY A 486 8.71 -8.19 7.00
CA GLY A 486 9.94 -8.85 7.42
C GLY A 486 10.27 -10.02 6.51
N THR A 487 11.53 -10.11 6.10
CA THR A 487 12.06 -11.17 5.23
C THR A 487 13.19 -11.89 5.93
N ALA A 488 13.18 -13.22 5.92
CA ALA A 488 14.27 -14.05 6.40
C ALA A 488 14.64 -15.09 5.34
N GLY A 489 15.93 -15.33 5.11
CA GLY A 489 16.35 -16.24 4.05
C GLY A 489 17.73 -16.84 4.25
N LEU A 490 18.01 -17.89 3.48
CA LEU A 490 19.31 -18.54 3.37
C LEU A 490 19.79 -18.45 1.92
N ILE A 491 21.01 -17.95 1.72
CA ILE A 491 21.56 -17.65 0.41
C ILE A 491 22.97 -18.22 0.33
N PHE A 492 23.19 -19.20 -0.54
CA PHE A 492 24.51 -19.63 -0.96
C PHE A 492 25.07 -18.65 -1.99
N GLN A 493 26.31 -18.24 -1.80
CA GLN A 493 27.02 -17.36 -2.72
C GLN A 493 28.45 -17.88 -2.95
N ARG A 494 28.82 -18.00 -4.22
CA ARG A 494 30.18 -18.22 -4.70
C ARG A 494 30.61 -17.02 -5.51
N ALA A 495 31.66 -16.32 -5.08
CA ALA A 495 32.14 -15.10 -5.72
C ALA A 495 33.63 -15.18 -6.03
N GLY A 496 34.06 -14.67 -7.19
CA GLY A 496 35.47 -14.63 -7.57
C GLY A 496 35.73 -13.57 -8.63
N ALA A 497 36.96 -13.04 -8.64
CA ALA A 497 37.37 -12.05 -9.61
C ALA A 497 37.90 -12.71 -10.90
N ARG A 498 37.62 -12.08 -12.04
CA ARG A 498 37.99 -12.53 -13.37
C ARG A 498 38.51 -11.37 -14.21
N ASP A 499 39.48 -11.66 -15.07
CA ASP A 499 39.97 -10.72 -16.07
C ASP A 499 39.01 -10.60 -17.27
N ASP A 500 39.42 -9.85 -18.31
CA ASP A 500 38.65 -9.68 -19.55
C ASP A 500 38.41 -10.99 -20.31
N LYS A 501 39.40 -11.89 -20.29
CA LYS A 501 39.34 -13.21 -20.95
C LYS A 501 38.45 -14.19 -20.20
N GLY A 502 38.11 -13.88 -18.94
CA GLY A 502 37.31 -14.72 -18.06
C GLY A 502 38.15 -15.64 -17.16
N ASP A 503 39.47 -15.50 -17.20
CA ASP A 503 40.40 -16.26 -16.37
C ASP A 503 40.35 -15.73 -14.92
N PRO A 504 40.43 -16.62 -13.91
CA PRO A 504 40.35 -16.22 -12.51
C PRO A 504 41.59 -15.44 -12.08
N ILE A 505 41.37 -14.32 -11.39
CA ILE A 505 42.42 -13.47 -10.84
C ILE A 505 42.25 -13.32 -9.33
N ILE A 506 43.35 -13.45 -8.59
CA ILE A 506 43.35 -13.44 -7.12
C ILE A 506 43.90 -12.14 -6.53
N ARG A 507 44.64 -11.36 -7.34
CA ARG A 507 45.23 -10.08 -6.95
C ARG A 507 44.96 -9.04 -8.02
N ASP A 508 44.83 -7.79 -7.59
CA ASP A 508 44.72 -6.66 -8.51
C ASP A 508 46.09 -6.18 -9.01
N PHE A 509 46.10 -5.14 -9.85
CA PHE A 509 47.31 -4.54 -10.39
C PHE A 509 48.30 -4.04 -9.32
N TYR A 510 47.80 -3.58 -8.17
CA TYR A 510 48.61 -3.08 -7.05
C TYR A 510 49.03 -4.20 -6.08
N GLY A 511 48.67 -5.45 -6.38
CA GLY A 511 48.97 -6.62 -5.55
C GLY A 511 47.99 -6.84 -4.40
N SER A 512 46.92 -6.05 -4.29
CA SER A 512 45.89 -6.23 -3.27
C SER A 512 45.06 -7.50 -3.56
N PRO A 513 44.74 -8.31 -2.54
CA PRO A 513 43.87 -9.47 -2.71
C PRO A 513 42.47 -9.09 -3.25
N LEU A 514 41.91 -9.94 -4.11
CA LEU A 514 40.55 -9.81 -4.66
C LEU A 514 39.55 -10.79 -3.98
N THR A 515 40.08 -11.83 -3.34
CA THR A 515 39.34 -12.83 -2.55
C THR A 515 39.88 -12.85 -1.12
N ALA A 516 39.03 -13.19 -0.16
CA ALA A 516 39.42 -13.28 1.25
C ALA A 516 40.10 -14.62 1.60
N SER A 517 39.82 -15.69 0.85
CA SER A 517 40.49 -16.99 1.02
C SER A 517 41.89 -17.04 0.40
N GLY A 518 42.16 -16.21 -0.62
CA GLY A 518 43.35 -16.32 -1.46
C GLY A 518 43.21 -17.35 -2.59
N ASN A 519 42.06 -18.03 -2.69
CA ASN A 519 41.72 -18.93 -3.79
C ASN A 519 41.07 -18.16 -4.95
N THR A 520 40.77 -18.86 -6.05
CA THR A 520 40.09 -18.31 -7.22
C THR A 520 38.64 -17.87 -6.95
N HIS A 521 38.02 -18.40 -5.89
CA HIS A 521 36.69 -18.04 -5.44
C HIS A 521 36.57 -18.13 -3.92
N ASP A 522 35.61 -17.38 -3.38
CA ASP A 522 35.15 -17.45 -2.01
C ASP A 522 33.74 -18.04 -1.97
N ASP A 523 33.54 -19.04 -1.11
CA ASP A 523 32.24 -19.66 -0.86
C ASP A 523 31.69 -19.19 0.49
N MET A 524 30.38 -18.90 0.52
CA MET A 524 29.69 -18.49 1.74
C MET A 524 28.22 -18.91 1.71
N LEU A 525 27.67 -19.17 2.90
CA LEU A 525 26.22 -19.23 3.11
C LEU A 525 25.81 -18.08 4.03
N LEU A 526 24.85 -17.29 3.57
CA LEU A 526 24.36 -16.10 4.24
C LEU A 526 22.97 -16.38 4.82
N ALA A 527 22.81 -16.16 6.13
CA ALA A 527 21.50 -15.93 6.72
C ALA A 527 21.17 -14.44 6.64
N LYS A 528 20.11 -14.13 5.90
CA LYS A 528 19.63 -12.77 5.67
C LYS A 528 18.39 -12.50 6.52
N LEU A 529 18.37 -11.36 7.18
CA LEU A 529 17.20 -10.81 7.84
C LEU A 529 17.00 -9.37 7.36
N GLU A 530 15.84 -9.09 6.78
CA GLU A 530 15.48 -7.76 6.28
C GLU A 530 14.16 -7.33 6.88
N THR A 531 14.07 -6.07 7.27
CA THR A 531 12.86 -5.45 7.78
C THR A 531 12.62 -4.14 7.06
N VAL A 532 11.42 -3.99 6.51
CA VAL A 532 11.01 -2.84 5.71
C VAL A 532 9.79 -2.20 6.37
N TYR A 533 9.89 -0.90 6.64
CA TYR A 533 8.76 -0.05 7.00
C TYR A 533 8.49 0.93 5.87
N THR A 534 7.23 1.02 5.47
CA THR A 534 6.76 1.96 4.45
C THR A 534 5.49 2.65 4.94
N SER A 535 5.54 3.98 5.10
CA SER A 535 4.34 4.81 5.25
C SER A 535 3.65 5.00 3.91
N SER A 536 2.43 5.56 3.89
CA SER A 536 1.57 5.68 2.69
C SER A 536 2.32 6.18 1.45
N GLY A 537 1.89 5.74 0.25
CA GLY A 537 2.50 6.05 -1.04
C GLY A 537 2.40 7.50 -1.52
N ASP A 538 2.25 8.44 -0.59
CA ASP A 538 2.17 9.88 -0.84
C ASP A 538 3.57 10.49 -0.99
N PRO A 539 3.69 11.71 -1.55
CA PRO A 539 4.98 12.40 -1.68
C PRO A 539 5.69 12.65 -0.33
N SER A 540 4.97 12.62 0.79
CA SER A 540 5.49 12.68 2.17
C SER A 540 5.84 11.31 2.77
N SER A 541 5.98 10.27 1.94
CA SER A 541 6.24 8.91 2.39
C SER A 541 7.55 8.78 3.18
N SER A 542 7.47 7.97 4.23
CA SER A 542 8.61 7.52 5.04
C SER A 542 8.94 6.09 4.67
N MET A 543 10.22 5.79 4.44
CA MET A 543 10.71 4.44 4.23
C MET A 543 11.90 4.17 5.15
N LEU A 544 11.91 3.02 5.79
CA LEU A 544 13.05 2.52 6.54
C LEU A 544 13.30 1.07 6.12
N VAL A 545 14.54 0.77 5.75
CA VAL A 545 15.01 -0.58 5.43
C VAL A 545 16.17 -0.88 6.35
N PHE A 546 16.07 -2.01 7.04
CA PHE A 546 17.13 -2.54 7.88
C PHE A 546 17.45 -3.96 7.43
N ASN A 547 18.72 -4.24 7.17
CA ASN A 547 19.19 -5.50 6.62
C ASN A 547 20.38 -6.01 7.44
N ILE A 548 20.38 -7.30 7.74
CA ILE A 548 21.46 -8.03 8.40
C ILE A 548 21.78 -9.25 7.54
N ASP A 549 23.04 -9.40 7.13
CA ASP A 549 23.57 -10.60 6.50
C ASP A 549 24.61 -11.25 7.41
N GLN A 550 24.40 -12.52 7.78
CA GLN A 550 25.29 -13.31 8.62
C GLN A 550 25.89 -14.46 7.81
N GLY A 551 27.20 -14.45 7.61
CA GLY A 551 27.96 -15.58 7.07
C GLY A 551 28.02 -16.73 8.07
N ILE A 552 27.55 -17.91 7.66
CA ILE A 552 27.49 -19.12 8.48
C ILE A 552 28.71 -20.00 8.20
N PRO A 553 29.48 -20.40 9.23
CA PRO A 553 30.61 -21.33 9.09
C PRO A 553 30.13 -22.79 8.92
N ILE A 554 29.65 -23.17 7.74
CA ILE A 554 29.33 -24.58 7.47
C ILE A 554 30.60 -25.39 7.22
N LEU A 555 31.50 -24.87 6.39
CA LEU A 555 32.79 -25.48 6.09
C LEU A 555 33.93 -24.60 6.61
N PRO A 556 35.08 -25.17 7.01
CA PRO A 556 36.20 -24.40 7.56
C PRO A 556 36.74 -23.31 6.61
N GLU A 557 36.60 -23.51 5.30
CA GLU A 557 37.05 -22.59 4.26
C GLU A 557 36.04 -21.49 3.93
N TRP A 558 34.80 -21.59 4.43
CA TRP A 558 33.74 -20.64 4.13
C TRP A 558 33.89 -19.34 4.92
N LEU A 559 33.46 -18.25 4.32
CA LEU A 559 33.60 -16.93 4.93
C LEU A 559 32.61 -16.70 6.08
N ILE A 560 33.10 -16.05 7.13
CA ILE A 560 32.34 -15.75 8.35
C ILE A 560 32.44 -14.25 8.59
N PHE A 561 31.32 -13.56 8.39
CA PHE A 561 31.19 -12.14 8.65
C PHE A 561 29.76 -11.81 9.07
N ASN A 562 29.59 -10.64 9.69
CA ASN A 562 28.30 -10.04 9.93
C ASN A 562 28.28 -8.68 9.25
N ARG A 563 27.26 -8.44 8.43
CA ARG A 563 27.03 -7.16 7.76
C ARG A 563 25.69 -6.62 8.22
N VAL A 564 25.66 -5.34 8.57
CA VAL A 564 24.44 -4.61 8.90
C VAL A 564 24.35 -3.39 8.00
N ASN A 565 23.17 -3.16 7.44
CA ASN A 565 22.86 -2.03 6.58
C ASN A 565 21.54 -1.40 7.01
N ALA A 566 21.50 -0.07 7.07
CA ALA A 566 20.30 0.69 7.34
C ALA A 566 20.15 1.79 6.29
N ARG A 567 18.94 1.97 5.78
CA ARG A 567 18.56 3.06 4.87
C ARG A 567 17.24 3.65 5.32
N THR A 568 17.19 4.96 5.48
CA THR A 568 15.96 5.69 5.73
C THR A 568 15.78 6.78 4.68
N ARG A 569 14.53 7.00 4.29
CA ARG A 569 14.12 8.05 3.36
C ARG A 569 12.87 8.71 3.91
N GLN A 570 12.86 10.03 3.94
CA GLN A 570 11.75 10.81 4.47
C GLN A 570 11.43 11.95 3.50
N GLY A 571 10.18 11.97 3.01
CA GLY A 571 9.64 13.07 2.22
C GLY A 571 8.84 14.05 3.07
N TRP A 572 8.91 15.33 2.73
CA TRP A 572 8.06 16.40 3.26
C TRP A 572 7.60 17.30 2.13
N VAL A 573 6.30 17.59 2.08
CA VAL A 573 5.74 18.51 1.08
C VAL A 573 5.57 19.88 1.74
N VAL A 574 6.20 20.91 1.17
CA VAL A 574 6.11 22.29 1.63
C VAL A 574 5.66 23.16 0.45
N GLY A 575 4.37 23.42 0.37
CA GLY A 575 3.78 24.15 -0.76
C GLY A 575 3.98 23.42 -2.10
N PRO A 576 4.53 24.07 -3.15
CA PRO A 576 4.78 23.43 -4.44
C PRO A 576 6.06 22.57 -4.48
N ALA A 577 6.87 22.61 -3.43
CA ALA A 577 8.14 21.90 -3.34
C ALA A 577 8.02 20.62 -2.49
N CYS A 578 8.79 19.60 -2.86
CA CYS A 578 8.96 18.36 -2.11
C CYS A 578 10.40 18.27 -1.62
N LEU A 579 10.58 18.25 -0.31
CA LEU A 579 11.86 18.00 0.34
C LEU A 579 12.01 16.50 0.55
N LEU A 580 13.16 15.96 0.21
CA LEU A 580 13.49 14.56 0.39
C LEU A 580 14.82 14.44 1.10
N PHE A 581 14.81 13.73 2.22
CA PHE A 581 16.02 13.39 2.95
C PHE A 581 16.25 11.89 2.89
N SER A 582 17.47 11.49 2.59
CA SER A 582 17.89 10.09 2.54
C SER A 582 19.15 9.93 3.35
N LEU A 583 19.18 8.92 4.21
CA LEU A 583 20.34 8.55 5.00
C LEU A 583 20.55 7.05 4.85
N SER A 584 21.79 6.67 4.55
CA SER A 584 22.19 5.27 4.49
C SER A 584 23.50 5.06 5.21
N GLY A 585 23.65 3.91 5.86
CA GLY A 585 24.90 3.53 6.48
C GLY A 585 24.95 2.04 6.75
N GLY A 586 26.15 1.55 6.94
CA GLY A 586 26.37 0.13 7.16
C GLY A 586 27.74 -0.15 7.75
N HIS A 587 27.89 -1.37 8.25
CA HIS A 587 29.11 -1.85 8.87
C HIS A 587 29.26 -3.35 8.63
N VAL A 588 30.50 -3.81 8.37
CA VAL A 588 30.82 -5.23 8.23
C VAL A 588 31.96 -5.63 9.17
N VAL A 589 31.77 -6.71 9.94
CA VAL A 589 32.73 -7.30 10.88
C VAL A 589 33.04 -8.74 10.48
N GLY A 590 34.27 -9.19 10.68
CA GLY A 590 34.72 -10.55 10.32
C GLY A 590 35.45 -10.63 8.98
N LYS A 591 35.60 -11.85 8.47
CA LYS A 591 36.32 -12.18 7.25
C LYS A 591 35.36 -12.14 6.06
N PHE A 592 35.45 -11.10 5.25
CA PHE A 592 34.62 -10.87 4.06
C PHE A 592 35.51 -10.53 2.85
N PRO A 593 35.05 -10.75 1.60
CA PRO A 593 35.84 -10.43 0.42
C PRO A 593 36.05 -8.91 0.25
N PRO A 594 37.18 -8.45 -0.32
CA PRO A 594 37.39 -7.02 -0.58
C PRO A 594 36.30 -6.40 -1.48
N HIS A 595 35.86 -7.12 -2.51
CA HIS A 595 34.81 -6.67 -3.45
C HIS A 595 33.40 -6.55 -2.82
N GLU A 596 33.27 -6.91 -1.56
CA GLU A 596 32.07 -6.80 -0.74
C GLU A 596 32.14 -5.63 0.26
N ALA A 597 33.20 -4.80 0.17
CA ALA A 597 33.33 -3.55 0.92
C ALA A 597 32.36 -2.48 0.45
N PHE A 598 32.07 -1.50 1.32
CA PHE A 598 31.15 -0.42 0.99
C PHE A 598 31.85 0.64 0.14
N ALA A 599 31.52 0.67 -1.14
CA ALA A 599 31.97 1.69 -2.08
C ALA A 599 31.13 2.97 -1.94
N ILE A 600 31.79 4.13 -1.99
CA ILE A 600 31.17 5.47 -1.90
C ILE A 600 31.54 6.27 -3.15
N GLY A 601 30.57 7.00 -3.70
CA GLY A 601 30.70 7.75 -4.94
C GLY A 601 29.87 7.16 -6.07
N GLY A 602 29.47 7.99 -7.03
CA GLY A 602 28.59 7.61 -8.14
C GLY A 602 27.18 8.18 -8.01
N THR A 603 26.28 7.76 -8.89
CA THR A 603 24.94 8.37 -9.02
C THR A 603 24.00 8.05 -7.87
N ASN A 604 24.23 6.93 -7.17
CA ASN A 604 23.38 6.43 -6.09
C ASN A 604 23.93 6.72 -4.68
N SER A 605 25.06 7.42 -4.57
CA SER A 605 25.75 7.72 -3.31
C SER A 605 26.09 9.22 -3.25
N VAL A 606 27.32 9.61 -3.55
CA VAL A 606 27.76 11.01 -3.63
C VAL A 606 27.91 11.39 -5.09
N ARG A 607 26.94 12.13 -5.62
CA ARG A 607 26.93 12.56 -7.03
C ARG A 607 28.07 13.52 -7.32
N GLY A 608 28.59 13.47 -8.55
CA GLY A 608 29.75 14.25 -9.00
C GLY A 608 31.09 13.53 -8.88
N TYR A 609 31.12 12.38 -8.20
CA TYR A 609 32.24 11.44 -8.20
C TYR A 609 31.97 10.25 -9.12
N GLU A 610 33.03 9.65 -9.66
CA GLU A 610 32.94 8.34 -10.29
C GLU A 610 32.51 7.27 -9.27
N GLU A 611 31.98 6.16 -9.77
CA GLU A 611 31.55 5.03 -8.96
C GLU A 611 32.69 4.53 -8.07
N GLY A 612 32.49 4.60 -6.74
CA GLY A 612 33.48 4.15 -5.77
C GLY A 612 34.73 5.01 -5.60
N ALA A 613 34.78 6.22 -6.19
CA ALA A 613 35.95 7.08 -6.12
C ALA A 613 36.15 7.78 -4.77
N VAL A 614 35.11 7.92 -3.95
CA VAL A 614 35.19 8.63 -2.65
C VAL A 614 35.83 7.74 -1.59
N GLY A 615 35.42 6.47 -1.50
CA GLY A 615 35.88 5.59 -0.43
C GLY A 615 35.50 4.14 -0.66
N SER A 616 36.19 3.24 0.04
CA SER A 616 35.90 1.81 0.05
C SER A 616 36.24 1.24 1.42
N GLY A 617 35.24 1.21 2.31
CA GLY A 617 35.44 0.92 3.73
C GLY A 617 34.64 -0.27 4.26
N ARG A 618 34.98 -0.68 5.48
CA ARG A 618 34.16 -1.62 6.27
C ARG A 618 32.90 -0.97 6.83
N SER A 619 32.92 0.34 6.97
CA SER A 619 31.82 1.16 7.46
C SER A 619 31.59 2.27 6.46
N TYR A 620 30.35 2.74 6.36
CA TYR A 620 30.06 3.93 5.58
C TYR A 620 28.84 4.64 6.13
N VAL A 621 28.78 5.95 5.87
CA VAL A 621 27.59 6.78 6.06
C VAL A 621 27.47 7.71 4.86
N VAL A 622 26.28 7.75 4.26
CA VAL A 622 25.93 8.65 3.16
C VAL A 622 24.60 9.31 3.48
N GLY A 623 24.60 10.64 3.50
CA GLY A 623 23.42 11.49 3.63
C GLY A 623 23.17 12.27 2.35
N SER A 624 21.90 12.45 2.00
CA SER A 624 21.46 13.22 0.84
C SER A 624 20.21 14.02 1.18
N GLY A 625 20.20 15.30 0.80
CA GLY A 625 19.03 16.16 0.82
C GLY A 625 18.70 16.61 -0.59
N GLU A 626 17.45 16.44 -1.02
CA GLU A 626 16.94 16.87 -2.31
C GLU A 626 15.72 17.79 -2.14
N ILE A 627 15.66 18.83 -2.97
CA ILE A 627 14.54 19.76 -3.03
C ILE A 627 14.00 19.72 -4.45
N SER A 628 12.87 19.05 -4.65
CA SER A 628 12.22 18.90 -5.94
C SER A 628 11.09 19.91 -6.12
N PHE A 629 11.01 20.52 -7.29
CA PHE A 629 9.96 21.46 -7.68
C PHE A 629 9.42 21.11 -9.06
N ARG A 630 8.11 21.27 -9.25
CA ARG A 630 7.49 21.08 -10.56
C ARG A 630 7.87 22.25 -11.45
N LEU A 631 8.48 21.94 -12.59
CA LEU A 631 8.68 22.89 -13.68
C LEU A 631 7.42 22.87 -14.57
N ARG A 632 7.56 23.28 -15.83
CA ARG A 632 6.46 23.32 -16.80
C ARG A 632 6.28 21.94 -17.46
N GLY A 633 5.05 21.43 -17.46
CA GLY A 633 4.70 20.18 -18.14
C GLY A 633 5.16 18.91 -17.38
N PRO A 634 5.67 17.87 -18.07
CA PRO A 634 6.13 16.62 -17.44
C PRO A 634 7.51 16.73 -16.78
N VAL A 635 8.13 17.91 -16.81
CA VAL A 635 9.49 18.15 -16.33
C VAL A 635 9.46 18.56 -14.85
N GLU A 636 10.33 17.95 -14.06
CA GLU A 636 10.55 18.22 -12.64
C GLU A 636 12.04 18.55 -12.45
N GLY A 637 12.33 19.63 -11.73
CA GLY A 637 13.70 19.98 -11.35
C GLY A 637 13.94 19.60 -9.90
N ALA A 638 15.16 19.22 -9.55
CA ALA A 638 15.58 19.06 -8.17
C ALA A 638 16.97 19.62 -7.92
N ILE A 639 17.17 20.24 -6.76
CA ILE A 639 18.49 20.62 -6.25
C ILE A 639 18.87 19.59 -5.20
N PHE A 640 20.12 19.13 -5.20
CA PHE A 640 20.59 18.17 -4.23
C PHE A 640 21.89 18.56 -3.57
N ALA A 641 22.11 18.04 -2.36
CA ALA A 641 23.36 18.03 -1.66
C ALA A 641 23.58 16.66 -1.01
N ASP A 642 24.70 16.02 -1.31
CA ASP A 642 25.11 14.70 -0.86
C ASP A 642 26.41 14.82 -0.06
N TYR A 643 26.55 14.01 0.98
CA TYR A 643 27.79 13.84 1.73
C TYR A 643 27.98 12.37 2.05
N GLY A 644 29.20 11.86 1.87
CA GLY A 644 29.55 10.47 2.16
C GLY A 644 30.91 10.33 2.81
N THR A 645 31.05 9.37 3.72
CA THR A 645 32.32 9.03 4.36
C THR A 645 32.40 7.54 4.68
N ASP A 646 33.60 6.97 4.58
CA ASP A 646 33.92 5.60 4.98
C ASP A 646 34.31 5.47 6.47
N LEU A 647 34.18 6.56 7.23
CA LEU A 647 34.52 6.65 8.66
C LEU A 647 35.98 6.25 8.96
N GLY A 648 36.90 6.44 8.01
CA GLY A 648 38.30 6.06 8.17
C GLY A 648 38.53 4.55 8.16
N SER A 649 37.54 3.77 7.75
CA SER A 649 37.60 2.29 7.77
C SER A 649 38.14 1.67 6.46
N GLY A 650 38.60 2.50 5.52
CA GLY A 650 39.23 2.07 4.26
C GLY A 650 40.40 1.10 4.47
N PRO A 651 41.43 1.47 5.27
CA PRO A 651 42.59 0.61 5.53
C PRO A 651 42.27 -0.72 6.23
N LEU A 652 41.08 -0.85 6.82
CA LEU A 652 40.64 -2.07 7.52
C LEU A 652 40.04 -3.11 6.56
N VAL A 653 39.80 -2.74 5.29
CA VAL A 653 39.37 -3.67 4.25
C VAL A 653 40.57 -4.53 3.83
N PRO A 654 40.42 -5.85 3.65
CA PRO A 654 41.56 -6.69 3.28
C PRO A 654 42.18 -6.21 1.96
N GLY A 655 43.50 -5.97 1.99
CA GLY A 655 44.25 -5.47 0.84
C GLY A 655 44.28 -3.96 0.66
N ASP A 656 43.68 -3.19 1.58
CA ASP A 656 43.62 -1.72 1.55
C ASP A 656 43.40 -1.12 0.15
N PRO A 657 42.28 -1.45 -0.53
CA PRO A 657 42.02 -0.97 -1.87
C PRO A 657 41.87 0.56 -1.94
N ALA A 658 41.48 1.20 -0.82
CA ALA A 658 41.33 2.64 -0.72
C ALA A 658 42.68 3.35 -0.66
N GLY A 659 43.60 2.91 0.21
CA GLY A 659 44.96 3.45 0.33
C GLY A 659 45.79 3.21 -0.92
N ALA A 660 45.71 2.02 -1.53
CA ALA A 660 46.41 1.71 -2.79
C ALA A 660 46.03 2.64 -3.95
N ARG A 661 44.90 3.37 -3.84
CA ARG A 661 44.36 4.26 -4.88
C ARG A 661 44.19 5.70 -4.40
N ASN A 662 44.73 6.04 -3.23
CA ASN A 662 44.62 7.36 -2.61
C ASN A 662 43.18 7.91 -2.62
N LYS A 663 42.19 7.05 -2.28
CA LYS A 663 40.79 7.50 -2.15
C LYS A 663 40.68 8.46 -0.96
N PRO A 664 39.92 9.56 -1.06
CA PRO A 664 39.87 10.60 -0.03
C PRO A 664 39.16 10.15 1.27
N GLY A 665 38.38 9.07 1.26
CA GLY A 665 37.65 8.54 2.42
C GLY A 665 36.38 9.32 2.78
N SER A 666 36.29 10.59 2.37
CA SER A 666 35.08 11.41 2.47
C SER A 666 34.92 12.32 1.25
N GLY A 667 33.69 12.72 0.97
CA GLY A 667 33.37 13.57 -0.17
C GLY A 667 31.98 14.17 -0.07
N TYR A 668 31.81 15.34 -0.70
CA TYR A 668 30.54 16.03 -0.80
C TYR A 668 30.23 16.37 -2.25
N GLY A 669 28.96 16.31 -2.63
CA GLY A 669 28.49 16.61 -3.97
C GLY A 669 27.23 17.46 -3.90
N TYR A 670 27.07 18.42 -4.79
CA TYR A 670 25.82 19.17 -4.92
C TYR A 670 25.59 19.51 -6.38
N GLY A 671 24.33 19.73 -6.74
CA GLY A 671 24.00 20.01 -8.12
C GLY A 671 22.50 20.09 -8.36
N VAL A 672 22.16 20.06 -9.65
CA VAL A 672 20.78 20.12 -10.12
C VAL A 672 20.51 18.89 -10.98
N VAL A 673 19.37 18.24 -10.74
CA VAL A 673 18.86 17.14 -11.55
C VAL A 673 17.59 17.59 -12.25
N ILE A 674 17.43 17.18 -13.50
CA ILE A 674 16.19 17.38 -14.25
C ILE A 674 15.62 16.01 -14.59
N PHE A 675 14.36 15.80 -14.19
CA PHE A 675 13.61 14.58 -14.46
C PHE A 675 12.46 14.89 -15.40
N CYS A 676 12.13 13.97 -16.31
CA CYS A 676 10.91 14.03 -17.10
C CYS A 676 10.05 12.80 -16.77
N ARG A 677 8.82 13.01 -16.27
CA ARG A 677 7.85 11.95 -15.96
C ARG A 677 6.79 11.88 -17.05
N ARG A 678 6.77 10.80 -17.82
CA ARG A 678 5.69 10.50 -18.78
C ARG A 678 4.40 10.06 -18.04
N ARG A 679 3.22 10.49 -18.50
CA ARG A 679 1.93 9.92 -18.08
C ARG A 679 1.74 8.51 -18.67
N PRO A 680 1.03 7.58 -18.00
CA PRO A 680 1.04 6.14 -18.33
C PRO A 680 0.23 5.70 -19.56
N ASP A 681 -0.23 6.61 -20.42
CA ASP A 681 -1.22 6.27 -21.46
C ASP A 681 -0.61 6.36 -22.87
N THR A 682 0.14 5.35 -23.33
CA THR A 682 0.23 4.91 -24.76
C THR A 682 1.27 3.80 -24.99
N LYS A 683 0.87 2.75 -25.72
CA LYS A 683 1.75 1.70 -26.32
C LYS A 683 2.58 2.30 -27.46
N ALA A 684 3.84 1.88 -27.64
CA ALA A 684 4.69 2.42 -28.70
C ALA A 684 5.82 1.43 -29.18
N ILE A 685 6.15 1.48 -30.49
CA ILE A 685 7.11 0.69 -31.32
C ILE A 685 8.28 1.55 -31.86
N LEU A 686 9.54 1.11 -31.67
CA LEU A 686 10.88 1.72 -31.92
C LEU A 686 11.08 2.73 -33.08
N ASP A 687 11.97 3.75 -32.89
CA ASP A 687 13.10 4.06 -33.83
C ASP A 687 14.19 5.05 -33.27
N ARG A 688 15.37 5.04 -33.94
CA ARG A 688 16.77 5.55 -33.77
C ARG A 688 17.16 6.90 -33.06
N PRO A 689 18.44 7.03 -32.57
CA PRO A 689 18.97 8.24 -31.91
C PRO A 689 19.74 9.22 -32.84
N THR A 690 19.81 10.49 -32.42
CA THR A 690 20.62 11.58 -33.00
C THR A 690 21.56 12.18 -31.94
N GLU A 691 22.78 12.55 -32.35
CA GLU A 691 23.87 13.11 -31.51
C GLU A 691 23.87 14.65 -31.54
N PHE A 692 24.22 15.32 -30.42
CA PHE A 692 24.35 16.79 -30.35
C PHE A 692 25.75 17.25 -29.91
N LYS A 693 26.22 18.32 -30.57
CA LYS A 693 27.41 19.14 -30.24
C LYS A 693 26.94 20.50 -29.69
N ASP A 694 27.62 20.99 -28.66
CA ASP A 694 27.62 22.32 -28.02
C ASP A 694 26.86 22.53 -26.67
N PRO A 695 27.53 23.08 -25.62
CA PRO A 695 27.02 23.15 -24.25
C PRO A 695 26.24 24.43 -23.86
N ALA A 696 25.97 25.37 -24.79
CA ALA A 696 25.42 26.69 -24.43
C ALA A 696 23.87 26.83 -24.54
N ASN A 697 23.14 25.85 -25.11
CA ASN A 697 21.70 25.95 -25.40
C ASN A 697 20.85 24.81 -24.81
N ILE A 698 21.28 24.27 -23.66
CA ILE A 698 20.74 23.04 -23.07
C ILE A 698 19.27 23.17 -22.64
N PHE A 699 18.86 24.29 -22.04
CA PHE A 699 17.50 24.44 -21.50
C PHE A 699 16.41 24.50 -22.59
N HIS A 700 16.65 25.24 -23.67
CA HIS A 700 15.72 25.32 -24.80
C HIS A 700 15.72 24.02 -25.61
N SER A 701 16.90 23.44 -25.87
CA SER A 701 17.01 22.15 -26.55
C SER A 701 16.34 21.01 -25.77
N PHE A 702 16.53 20.94 -24.45
CA PHE A 702 15.95 19.91 -23.60
C PHE A 702 14.43 20.05 -23.47
N TYR A 703 13.90 21.28 -23.43
CA TYR A 703 12.47 21.52 -23.41
C TYR A 703 11.80 21.14 -24.75
N ASP A 704 12.41 21.52 -25.87
CA ASP A 704 11.93 21.17 -27.22
C ASP A 704 12.07 19.65 -27.48
N ASP A 705 13.12 19.00 -26.98
CA ASP A 705 13.30 17.56 -27.07
C ASP A 705 12.39 16.79 -26.12
N CYS A 706 12.04 17.34 -24.94
CA CYS A 706 10.98 16.78 -24.10
C CYS A 706 9.61 16.90 -24.80
N GLN A 707 9.33 18.01 -25.47
CA GLN A 707 8.12 18.15 -26.30
C GLN A 707 8.14 17.17 -27.49
N LYS A 708 9.27 16.98 -28.17
CA LYS A 708 9.39 15.98 -29.25
C LYS A 708 9.33 14.53 -28.73
N CYS A 709 9.86 14.23 -27.54
CA CYS A 709 9.75 12.93 -26.86
C CYS A 709 8.32 12.65 -26.35
N THR A 710 7.45 13.65 -26.24
CA THR A 710 6.01 13.36 -26.10
C THR A 710 5.40 12.76 -27.36
N SER A 711 6.08 12.84 -28.52
CA SER A 711 5.70 12.24 -29.81
C SER A 711 6.55 11.04 -30.26
N SER A 712 7.77 10.83 -29.75
CA SER A 712 8.62 9.66 -30.05
C SER A 712 9.19 8.96 -28.81
N GLN A 713 9.53 7.68 -28.94
CA GLN A 713 9.90 6.78 -27.85
C GLN A 713 11.32 7.00 -27.31
N ALA A 714 11.48 7.96 -26.42
CA ALA A 714 12.64 7.97 -25.53
C ALA A 714 12.30 7.29 -24.18
N SER A 715 13.22 6.46 -23.70
CA SER A 715 13.33 6.01 -22.32
C SER A 715 13.35 7.19 -21.35
N LYS A 716 13.10 6.95 -20.06
CA LYS A 716 13.38 7.94 -19.00
C LYS A 716 14.84 8.38 -19.09
N ASN A 717 15.11 9.50 -19.73
CA ASN A 717 16.45 10.09 -19.69
C ASN A 717 16.47 11.03 -18.48
N MET A 718 17.22 10.62 -17.46
CA MET A 718 17.58 11.47 -16.33
C MET A 718 18.91 12.13 -16.67
N TYR A 719 18.91 13.45 -16.85
CA TYR A 719 20.15 14.20 -17.06
C TYR A 719 20.55 14.83 -15.73
N ILE A 720 21.70 14.41 -15.22
CA ILE A 720 22.30 14.94 -14.00
C ILE A 720 23.36 15.96 -14.42
N TYR A 721 23.20 17.23 -14.04
CA TYR A 721 24.24 18.25 -14.18
C TYR A 721 24.86 18.52 -12.81
N CYS A 722 26.08 18.01 -12.60
CA CYS A 722 26.86 18.25 -11.40
C CYS A 722 27.95 19.29 -11.69
N MET A 723 28.05 20.35 -10.88
CA MET A 723 29.25 21.19 -10.84
C MET A 723 30.15 20.70 -9.71
N ARG A 724 31.42 20.41 -10.03
CA ARG A 724 32.47 20.17 -9.03
C ARG A 724 33.14 21.50 -8.69
N ILE A 725 33.11 21.91 -7.43
CA ILE A 725 34.11 22.87 -6.91
C ILE A 725 35.18 22.04 -6.20
N PRO A 726 36.40 21.92 -6.74
CA PRO A 726 37.50 21.31 -6.00
C PRO A 726 37.81 22.18 -4.77
N MET A 727 37.76 21.60 -3.57
CA MET A 727 38.46 22.19 -2.43
C MET A 727 39.95 22.11 -2.72
N ALA A 728 40.61 23.26 -2.64
CA ALA A 728 42.06 23.34 -2.53
C ALA A 728 42.48 22.51 -1.30
N ASP A 729 43.42 21.59 -1.51
CA ASP A 729 44.07 20.86 -0.44
C ASP A 729 44.67 21.87 0.54
N ARG A 730 44.12 21.95 1.75
CA ARG A 730 44.67 22.75 2.86
C ARG A 730 45.92 22.12 3.49
N SER A 731 46.53 21.16 2.80
CA SER A 731 47.75 20.44 3.19
C SER A 731 48.98 20.85 2.36
N ASN A 732 48.84 21.68 1.33
CA ASN A 732 49.97 22.13 0.48
C ASN A 732 50.31 23.64 0.60
N GLU A 733 49.58 24.43 1.41
CA GLU A 733 49.92 25.84 1.66
C GLU A 733 51.04 26.05 2.71
N GLU A 734 51.43 25.00 3.45
CA GLU A 734 52.57 25.05 4.39
C GLU A 734 53.90 24.56 3.80
N GLN A 735 53.92 23.91 2.62
CA GLN A 735 55.17 23.54 1.93
C GLN A 735 55.61 24.52 0.84
N MET A 736 54.72 25.43 0.41
CA MET A 736 55.02 26.48 -0.58
C MET A 736 55.33 27.86 0.06
N LYS A 737 55.54 27.94 1.38
CA LYS A 737 55.92 29.17 2.10
C LYS A 737 57.37 29.21 2.61
N ILE A 738 58.20 28.24 2.19
CA ILE A 738 59.63 28.16 2.56
C ILE A 738 60.56 28.32 1.34
N LEU A 739 60.03 28.57 0.14
CA LEU A 739 60.82 28.63 -1.11
C LEU A 739 60.68 29.94 -1.92
N GLU A 740 60.25 31.04 -1.28
CA GLU A 740 60.31 32.39 -1.85
C GLU A 740 61.05 33.35 -0.92
N THR A 741 62.36 33.15 -0.78
CA THR A 741 63.31 34.23 -0.48
C THR A 741 64.65 33.87 -1.10
N ASP A 742 65.23 34.86 -1.77
CA ASP A 742 66.60 34.96 -2.31
C ASP A 742 66.87 34.40 -3.70
N SER A 743 66.58 35.24 -4.70
CA SER A 743 67.36 35.32 -5.93
C SER A 743 67.84 36.76 -6.14
N ASP A 744 69.11 37.04 -5.88
CA ASP A 744 69.84 38.13 -6.54
C ASP A 744 71.35 37.87 -6.58
N ASN A 745 71.87 37.80 -7.81
CA ASN A 745 73.21 38.17 -8.28
C ASN A 745 74.43 37.21 -8.18
N PRO A 746 75.45 37.37 -9.06
CA PRO A 746 75.97 36.28 -9.90
C PRO A 746 77.45 35.87 -9.63
N SER A 747 77.82 34.72 -10.22
CA SER A 747 79.14 34.07 -10.50
C SER A 747 80.43 34.91 -10.33
N PRO A 748 81.60 34.29 -9.96
CA PRO A 748 82.34 33.43 -10.92
C PRO A 748 83.30 32.30 -10.41
N ALA A 749 83.49 31.30 -11.28
CA ALA A 749 84.73 30.61 -11.69
C ALA A 749 85.62 29.72 -10.77
N SER A 750 86.24 28.73 -11.44
CA SER A 750 87.34 27.78 -11.08
C SER A 750 86.92 26.49 -10.35
N GLY A 751 87.39 25.27 -10.66
CA GLY A 751 88.35 24.72 -11.63
C GLY A 751 88.94 23.40 -11.10
N ARG A 752 89.14 22.38 -11.97
CA ARG A 752 89.97 21.13 -11.82
C ARG A 752 89.42 20.06 -10.84
N THR A 753 89.51 18.72 -11.02
CA THR A 753 90.25 17.77 -11.89
C THR A 753 89.65 16.34 -11.69
N GLY A 754 89.69 15.46 -12.72
CA GLY A 754 89.23 14.04 -12.69
C GLY A 754 90.22 13.04 -12.02
N PRO A 755 90.38 11.75 -12.45
CA PRO A 755 89.63 10.92 -13.43
C PRO A 755 89.45 9.40 -13.08
N GLY A 756 88.89 8.58 -14.00
CA GLY A 756 89.15 7.11 -14.16
C GLY A 756 87.90 6.19 -14.26
N ALA A 757 87.40 5.78 -15.44
CA ALA A 757 87.77 4.62 -16.32
C ALA A 757 87.24 3.25 -15.81
N GLY A 758 86.61 2.31 -16.56
CA GLY A 758 86.20 2.06 -17.96
C GLY A 758 85.12 0.93 -17.93
N ALA A 759 84.60 0.26 -18.98
CA ALA A 759 84.85 0.15 -20.41
C ALA A 759 83.59 -0.49 -21.08
N SER A 760 83.45 -0.24 -22.39
CA SER A 760 82.46 -0.70 -23.41
C SER A 760 82.76 -2.12 -23.97
N PRO A 761 82.21 -2.68 -25.10
CA PRO A 761 81.41 -2.07 -26.20
C PRO A 761 80.32 -2.93 -26.93
N GLY A 762 79.64 -2.31 -27.92
CA GLY A 762 79.04 -3.01 -29.08
C GLY A 762 77.67 -2.50 -29.59
N VAL A 763 77.55 -1.36 -30.31
CA VAL A 763 77.41 -1.22 -31.80
C VAL A 763 75.98 -1.56 -32.31
N LYS A 764 75.17 -0.70 -32.98
CA LYS A 764 75.33 0.00 -34.28
C LYS A 764 74.15 0.98 -34.57
N SER A 765 74.46 2.21 -35.04
CA SER A 765 73.88 3.07 -36.13
C SER A 765 72.37 3.03 -36.47
N ALA A 766 71.63 4.08 -36.88
CA ALA A 766 71.86 5.47 -37.33
C ALA A 766 70.47 6.20 -37.23
N SER A 767 70.29 7.42 -36.73
CA SER A 767 70.58 8.75 -37.29
C SER A 767 70.04 9.03 -38.71
N SER A 768 68.90 9.73 -38.80
CA SER A 768 68.81 11.01 -39.53
C SER A 768 67.56 11.80 -39.11
N ALA A 769 67.80 13.05 -38.72
CA ALA A 769 66.82 14.10 -38.45
C ALA A 769 67.15 15.28 -39.37
N LEU A 770 66.13 15.97 -39.89
CA LEU A 770 66.11 17.28 -40.57
C LEU A 770 64.66 17.43 -41.09
N THR A 771 63.89 18.53 -41.01
CA THR A 771 64.05 19.88 -40.48
C THR A 771 62.64 20.48 -40.40
N ALA A 772 62.45 21.45 -39.51
CA ALA A 772 61.28 22.29 -39.39
C ALA A 772 60.93 23.09 -40.65
N THR A 773 59.64 23.38 -40.85
CA THR A 773 59.19 24.72 -41.29
C THR A 773 57.72 24.95 -40.94
N ALA A 774 57.46 26.09 -40.30
CA ALA A 774 56.14 26.61 -39.97
C ALA A 774 55.54 27.39 -41.15
N ALA A 775 54.22 27.35 -41.36
CA ALA A 775 53.47 28.46 -41.94
C ALA A 775 51.96 28.35 -41.65
N ARG A 776 51.41 29.46 -41.17
CA ARG A 776 49.99 29.79 -40.98
C ARG A 776 49.24 29.82 -42.33
N HIS A 777 47.97 29.39 -42.37
CA HIS A 777 46.79 30.27 -42.46
C HIS A 777 45.50 29.50 -42.84
N ASN A 778 44.42 29.93 -42.19
CA ASN A 778 43.00 29.71 -42.47
C ASN A 778 42.64 29.44 -43.94
N THR A 779 41.70 28.51 -44.17
CA THR A 779 40.37 28.86 -44.72
C THR A 779 39.42 27.66 -44.71
N THR A 780 38.23 27.92 -44.18
CA THR A 780 36.97 27.20 -44.35
C THR A 780 36.69 26.85 -45.81
N LYS A 781 36.28 25.60 -46.09
CA LYS A 781 35.29 25.30 -47.14
C LYS A 781 34.66 23.93 -46.93
N THR A 782 33.39 23.98 -46.56
CA THR A 782 32.39 22.92 -46.62
C THR A 782 32.19 22.49 -48.06
N VAL A 783 32.32 21.19 -48.35
CA VAL A 783 31.71 20.57 -49.54
C VAL A 783 31.12 19.24 -49.09
N ALA A 784 29.79 19.17 -49.17
CA ALA A 784 29.02 17.96 -49.04
C ALA A 784 29.10 17.17 -50.35
N THR A 785 29.38 15.88 -50.26
CA THR A 785 29.11 14.90 -51.32
C THR A 785 28.48 13.69 -50.66
N GLY A 786 27.20 13.45 -50.97
CA GLY A 786 26.50 12.23 -50.64
C GLY A 786 26.83 11.10 -51.62
N LEU A 787 26.21 9.94 -51.33
CA LEU A 787 26.25 8.59 -51.95
C LEU A 787 26.97 7.60 -51.04
N GLU A 788 26.49 6.38 -50.77
CA GLU A 788 25.27 5.67 -51.13
C GLU A 788 25.26 4.42 -50.22
N ILE A 789 24.08 3.94 -49.84
CA ILE A 789 23.89 2.73 -49.04
C ILE A 789 23.80 1.52 -49.98
N PRO A 790 24.43 0.38 -49.66
CA PRO A 790 23.88 -0.92 -50.01
C PRO A 790 23.36 -1.63 -48.75
N LYS A 791 22.06 -1.94 -48.79
CA LYS A 791 21.38 -2.88 -47.89
C LYS A 791 21.85 -4.30 -48.22
N CYS A 792 22.17 -5.10 -47.19
CA CYS A 792 22.03 -6.55 -47.27
C CYS A 792 21.47 -7.10 -45.95
N ALA A 793 20.34 -7.78 -46.12
CA ALA A 793 19.53 -8.68 -45.29
C ALA A 793 20.01 -9.10 -43.89
N ILE A 794 19.07 -8.99 -42.94
CA ILE A 794 18.85 -9.95 -41.84
C ILE A 794 17.63 -10.78 -42.22
#